data_AF-D0MJT7-F1
#
_entry.id   AF-D0MJT7-F1
#
_cell.length_a   1.000
_cell.length_b   1.000
_cell.length_c   1.000
_cell.angle_alpha   90.00
_cell.angle_beta   90.00
_cell.angle_gamma   90.00
#
_symmetry.space_group_name_H-M   'P 1'
#
loop_
_entity.id
_entity.type
_entity.pdbx_description
1 polymer ?
#
loop_
_entity_poly.entity_id
_entity_poly.type
_entity_poly.pdbx_seq_one_letter_code
_entity_poly.pdbx_strand_id
1 'polypeptide(L)'
;MKRQLLGLLVTLCALPVYAQTVLFQEPIDTTGTFPVGWLTRRWTTTDQTPSPGSGGFSFALQGRQADRLCTPVLDARAATPDTLSYLARRTGSYPALHLVVRASVDGGRTFPYVVAPAGAALPEADGSWASLRFALPSEVSGTPTLQLCFDALGGTSASARVQLDDIALHGTGQLRRWPLAVWPARIDAGFVAVGDTVSLQLQVRNQTDSTLAVTLPPPPSPWWLARTAVALLPRQTDTLTLFVAPTLADTFAVTWGIPLEGDTFPVSLHVTSTPPLHALGWHTPTIAARAQDTVQLGLQLQLSGEATVLQGLLVTALLPAHRLTYLETLPGASLPNPTQWTLQTARRGDTLQVLLLGDGLHALPAGSYPELLQFRLVPGDVPDTTRLVLALNALQATTATPEAAPMVLALHPRRLHLTVRPRTAQAILFPDTLRLPATVAGSRQTATAYLSNPGGERTLHARVLPPSDPTLTVAPDSLAVAPGDTTRLTITFHPTLRDFGYRVATVRLRHDGVGTDTLLMVEATGVGGLGDATEEGAVDVADLQRGIRFVLALEEPEAQDRLVLDVTPFPYGDGRLQLDDLSVLVQAIVRNAWPDGHPLPVPPPTPPAAGKQEAPIVFRPVVKADGRLHLEIDAPQPFGALQLVLPPVFCDTTGTTLPPEARLLAETTPDRLTLLLYRLDGASFAPGRYRLGVLETERADTLRPVRWVAVDETGRYLPTTVQPAEGTAIASVPRAPIFFPPYPHPFVAGQHTALVLSGELPAPSPFMLEVFDLLGRRLAVEQGQLPGGSFRYRWEVRDAQGHRLAPGLYLLRLRTSSHTRTFPLVVLR
;
A
#
# COMPACT_ATOMS: atom_id res chain seq x y z
N MET A 1 -65.80 -92.91 19.73
CA MET A 1 -64.58 -92.21 19.25
C MET A 1 -64.64 -90.79 19.81
N LYS A 2 -64.09 -90.47 21.01
CA LYS A 2 -62.72 -89.94 21.26
C LYS A 2 -62.24 -89.00 20.13
N ARG A 3 -61.89 -87.72 20.29
CA ARG A 3 -61.52 -86.87 21.44
C ARG A 3 -61.68 -85.38 21.03
N GLN A 4 -62.25 -84.57 21.90
CA GLN A 4 -61.89 -83.14 22.10
C GLN A 4 -61.47 -83.03 23.57
N LEU A 5 -60.29 -82.46 23.86
CA LEU A 5 -59.96 -81.61 25.02
C LEU A 5 -58.44 -81.52 25.26
N LEU A 6 -58.00 -80.28 25.56
CA LEU A 6 -56.94 -79.88 26.51
C LEU A 6 -55.44 -80.10 26.17
N GLY A 7 -54.62 -79.07 26.47
CA GLY A 7 -53.25 -79.28 26.93
C GLY A 7 -52.20 -78.23 26.56
N LEU A 8 -52.20 -77.11 27.29
CA LEU A 8 -51.07 -76.17 27.43
C LEU A 8 -49.94 -76.87 28.22
N LEU A 9 -48.71 -77.00 27.69
CA LEU A 9 -47.47 -77.06 28.48
C LEU A 9 -46.18 -76.92 27.62
N VAL A 10 -45.45 -75.84 27.89
CA VAL A 10 -43.98 -75.71 28.01
C VAL A 10 -43.10 -76.25 26.86
N THR A 11 -42.62 -75.32 26.03
CA THR A 11 -41.28 -75.41 25.42
C THR A 11 -40.39 -74.36 26.06
N LEU A 12 -39.57 -74.82 27.01
CA LEU A 12 -38.43 -74.09 27.56
C LEU A 12 -37.37 -73.98 26.44
N CYS A 13 -37.37 -72.89 25.68
CA CYS A 13 -36.19 -72.51 24.90
C CYS A 13 -35.20 -71.84 25.85
N ALA A 14 -34.12 -72.56 26.16
CA ALA A 14 -32.93 -72.01 26.77
C ALA A 14 -32.37 -70.90 25.86
N LEU A 15 -32.59 -69.64 26.25
CA LEU A 15 -31.82 -68.52 25.73
C LEU A 15 -30.41 -68.63 26.32
N PRO A 16 -29.34 -68.43 25.53
CA PRO A 16 -28.02 -68.31 26.09
C PRO A 16 -28.02 -67.06 26.98
N VAL A 17 -27.91 -67.26 28.29
CA VAL A 17 -27.50 -66.20 29.21
C VAL A 17 -26.06 -65.90 28.84
N TYR A 18 -25.82 -64.91 27.97
CA TYR A 18 -24.50 -64.33 27.82
C TYR A 18 -24.14 -63.77 29.21
N ALA A 19 -23.15 -64.39 29.86
CA ALA A 19 -22.67 -63.91 31.14
C ALA A 19 -22.22 -62.45 30.96
N GLN A 20 -22.80 -61.52 31.73
CA GLN A 20 -22.30 -60.15 31.79
C GLN A 20 -20.83 -60.20 32.23
N THR A 21 -19.92 -59.68 31.39
CA THR A 21 -18.49 -59.62 31.70
C THR A 21 -18.10 -58.19 32.06
N VAL A 22 -17.10 -58.06 32.93
CA VAL A 22 -16.46 -56.78 33.23
C VAL A 22 -15.65 -56.36 32.01
N LEU A 23 -16.07 -55.28 31.35
CA LEU A 23 -15.44 -54.75 30.13
C LEU A 23 -14.31 -53.76 30.44
N PHE A 24 -14.45 -53.03 31.56
CA PHE A 24 -13.48 -52.08 32.08
C PHE A 24 -13.63 -52.06 33.59
N GLN A 25 -12.52 -52.01 34.33
CA GLN A 25 -12.51 -51.83 35.77
C GLN A 25 -11.29 -51.00 36.18
N GLU A 26 -11.52 -50.06 37.08
CA GLU A 26 -10.49 -49.32 37.78
C GLU A 26 -10.63 -49.56 39.29
N PRO A 27 -9.80 -50.43 39.88
CA PRO A 27 -9.84 -50.74 41.31
C PRO A 27 -8.94 -49.84 42.16
N ILE A 28 -8.11 -48.96 41.57
CA ILE A 28 -7.12 -48.11 42.26
C ILE A 28 -6.15 -48.90 43.16
N ASP A 29 -4.92 -49.08 42.71
CA ASP A 29 -3.92 -49.95 43.35
C ASP A 29 -2.84 -49.20 44.15
N THR A 30 -2.78 -47.87 44.07
CA THR A 30 -1.73 -47.05 44.69
C THR A 30 -2.20 -45.66 45.13
N THR A 31 -1.56 -45.10 46.16
CA THR A 31 -1.72 -43.69 46.57
C THR A 31 -0.66 -42.79 45.91
N GLY A 32 -1.04 -41.57 45.53
CA GLY A 32 -0.09 -40.51 45.12
C GLY A 32 0.05 -40.33 43.61
N THR A 33 -0.23 -41.35 42.80
CA THR A 33 -0.33 -41.25 41.34
C THR A 33 -1.77 -41.47 40.89
N PHE A 34 -2.29 -40.56 40.06
CA PHE A 34 -3.63 -40.71 39.50
C PHE A 34 -3.61 -41.71 38.35
N PRO A 35 -4.54 -42.69 38.28
CA PRO A 35 -4.51 -43.72 37.23
C PRO A 35 -4.41 -43.11 35.84
N VAL A 36 -3.63 -43.76 34.98
CA VAL A 36 -3.28 -43.27 33.64
C VAL A 36 -4.57 -42.87 32.93
N GLY A 37 -4.56 -41.71 32.26
CA GLY A 37 -5.64 -41.16 31.41
C GLY A 37 -7.00 -40.89 32.04
N TRP A 38 -7.15 -41.05 33.36
CA TRP A 38 -8.25 -40.43 34.07
C TRP A 38 -8.05 -38.92 34.18
N LEU A 39 -9.15 -38.17 34.09
CA LEU A 39 -9.12 -36.71 34.03
C LEU A 39 -9.76 -36.10 35.25
N THR A 40 -9.04 -35.18 35.87
CA THR A 40 -9.46 -34.45 37.06
C THR A 40 -8.62 -33.18 37.22
N ARG A 41 -9.09 -32.21 38.01
CA ARG A 41 -8.27 -31.06 38.43
C ARG A 41 -7.93 -31.09 39.93
N ARG A 42 -8.75 -31.74 40.75
CA ARG A 42 -8.78 -31.67 42.21
C ARG A 42 -9.03 -33.02 42.88
N TRP A 43 -9.59 -34.01 42.19
CA TRP A 43 -9.66 -35.38 42.72
C TRP A 43 -8.26 -35.95 42.96
N THR A 44 -8.12 -36.70 44.04
CA THR A 44 -6.88 -37.37 44.46
C THR A 44 -7.14 -38.87 44.69
N THR A 45 -6.10 -39.69 44.74
CA THR A 45 -6.20 -41.06 45.29
C THR A 45 -5.88 -41.05 46.78
N THR A 46 -6.61 -41.83 47.59
CA THR A 46 -6.44 -41.85 49.05
C THR A 46 -6.71 -43.23 49.67
N ASP A 47 -6.08 -43.48 50.81
CA ASP A 47 -6.23 -44.64 51.70
C ASP A 47 -6.95 -44.30 53.02
N GLN A 48 -7.32 -43.04 53.25
CA GLN A 48 -7.80 -42.57 54.57
C GLN A 48 -9.08 -43.24 55.06
N THR A 49 -9.89 -43.78 54.14
CA THR A 49 -10.96 -44.72 54.50
C THR A 49 -11.04 -45.73 53.37
N PRO A 50 -10.36 -46.87 53.50
CA PRO A 50 -10.31 -47.89 52.46
C PRO A 50 -11.70 -48.33 52.05
N SER A 51 -11.88 -48.62 50.77
CA SER A 51 -13.09 -49.27 50.29
C SER A 51 -13.12 -50.72 50.79
N PRO A 52 -14.31 -51.32 50.93
CA PRO A 52 -14.44 -52.77 51.11
C PRO A 52 -14.19 -53.55 49.79
N GLY A 53 -13.82 -52.84 48.73
CA GLY A 53 -13.66 -53.33 47.36
C GLY A 53 -12.25 -53.84 47.06
N SER A 54 -11.90 -53.87 45.77
CA SER A 54 -10.54 -54.21 45.33
C SER A 54 -9.57 -53.05 45.62
N GLY A 55 -8.28 -53.33 45.82
CA GLY A 55 -7.24 -52.28 45.88
C GLY A 55 -7.12 -51.51 47.20
N GLY A 56 -8.19 -51.35 47.99
CA GLY A 56 -8.16 -50.69 49.31
C GLY A 56 -7.94 -49.17 49.27
N PHE A 57 -7.85 -48.57 48.08
CA PHE A 57 -7.72 -47.14 47.85
C PHE A 57 -9.00 -46.58 47.22
N SER A 58 -9.12 -45.27 47.08
CA SER A 58 -10.32 -44.64 46.48
C SER A 58 -9.98 -43.30 45.82
N PHE A 59 -10.77 -42.92 44.82
CA PHE A 59 -10.83 -41.54 44.36
C PHE A 59 -11.50 -40.70 45.43
N ALA A 60 -10.94 -39.55 45.77
CA ALA A 60 -11.53 -38.63 46.74
C ALA A 60 -11.54 -37.19 46.23
N LEU A 61 -12.64 -36.50 46.50
CA LEU A 61 -12.74 -35.05 46.39
C LEU A 61 -13.12 -34.47 47.76
N GLN A 62 -12.34 -33.48 48.19
CA GLN A 62 -12.51 -32.84 49.50
C GLN A 62 -12.84 -31.34 49.35
N GLY A 63 -13.75 -30.88 50.22
CA GLY A 63 -14.09 -29.49 50.41
C GLY A 63 -15.29 -29.03 49.59
N ARG A 64 -15.40 -27.71 49.44
CA ARG A 64 -16.56 -27.04 48.82
C ARG A 64 -16.47 -26.88 47.31
N GLN A 65 -15.33 -27.22 46.72
CA GLN A 65 -15.07 -26.95 45.32
C GLN A 65 -15.60 -28.07 44.44
N ALA A 66 -16.30 -27.69 43.39
CA ALA A 66 -16.72 -28.60 42.34
C ALA A 66 -15.51 -29.10 41.56
N ASP A 67 -15.57 -30.35 41.12
CA ASP A 67 -14.65 -30.90 40.14
C ASP A 67 -15.29 -32.08 39.40
N ARG A 68 -14.68 -32.48 38.29
CA ARG A 68 -15.14 -33.57 37.47
C ARG A 68 -14.08 -34.67 37.42
N LEU A 69 -14.49 -35.88 37.76
CA LEU A 69 -13.66 -37.08 37.56
C LEU A 69 -14.15 -37.80 36.30
N CYS A 70 -13.31 -37.92 35.29
CA CYS A 70 -13.65 -38.66 34.08
C CYS A 70 -12.77 -39.88 33.89
N THR A 71 -13.39 -40.96 33.39
CA THR A 71 -12.68 -42.12 32.87
C THR A 71 -11.77 -41.71 31.71
N PRO A 72 -10.81 -42.57 31.31
CA PRO A 72 -10.21 -42.49 29.99
C PRO A 72 -11.28 -42.53 28.89
N VAL A 73 -10.91 -42.12 27.68
CA VAL A 73 -11.79 -42.28 26.52
C VAL A 73 -11.66 -43.71 26.02
N LEU A 74 -12.78 -44.43 26.05
CA LEU A 74 -12.90 -45.84 25.71
C LEU A 74 -13.52 -45.98 24.32
N ASP A 75 -13.03 -46.93 23.55
CA ASP A 75 -13.58 -47.31 22.26
C ASP A 75 -14.51 -48.51 22.47
N ALA A 76 -15.80 -48.24 22.32
CA ALA A 76 -16.90 -49.17 22.48
C ALA A 76 -17.43 -49.69 21.14
N ARG A 77 -16.72 -49.53 20.02
CA ARG A 77 -17.17 -50.05 18.71
C ARG A 77 -17.34 -51.56 18.66
N ALA A 78 -16.51 -52.29 19.41
CA ALA A 78 -16.56 -53.74 19.55
C ALA A 78 -17.18 -54.17 20.89
N ALA A 79 -17.91 -53.27 21.57
CA ALA A 79 -18.54 -53.53 22.87
C ALA A 79 -19.99 -53.03 22.91
N THR A 80 -20.77 -53.64 23.78
CA THR A 80 -22.11 -53.18 24.16
C THR A 80 -22.17 -53.02 25.67
N PRO A 81 -21.66 -51.90 26.21
CA PRO A 81 -21.75 -51.61 27.65
C PRO A 81 -23.22 -51.44 28.04
N ASP A 82 -23.66 -52.15 29.07
CA ASP A 82 -25.05 -52.13 29.54
C ASP A 82 -25.20 -51.57 30.97
N THR A 83 -24.16 -51.67 31.79
CA THR A 83 -24.24 -51.34 33.22
C THR A 83 -22.97 -50.64 33.67
N LEU A 84 -23.14 -49.50 34.35
CA LEU A 84 -22.10 -48.88 35.16
C LEU A 84 -22.28 -49.30 36.62
N SER A 85 -21.20 -49.74 37.27
CA SER A 85 -21.17 -49.96 38.72
C SER A 85 -19.99 -49.27 39.39
N TYR A 86 -20.16 -48.84 40.63
CA TYR A 86 -19.08 -48.32 41.47
C TYR A 86 -19.45 -48.38 42.95
N LEU A 87 -18.44 -48.37 43.82
CA LEU A 87 -18.58 -48.10 45.25
C LEU A 87 -18.53 -46.58 45.49
N ALA A 88 -19.42 -46.08 46.34
CA ALA A 88 -19.44 -44.68 46.73
C ALA A 88 -19.61 -44.51 48.24
N ARG A 89 -18.98 -43.46 48.77
CA ARG A 89 -19.11 -43.03 50.16
C ARG A 89 -19.11 -41.51 50.23
N ARG A 90 -19.88 -40.95 51.18
CA ARG A 90 -19.92 -39.51 51.42
C ARG A 90 -19.93 -39.18 52.91
N THR A 91 -19.43 -38.01 53.28
CA THR A 91 -19.69 -37.41 54.60
C THR A 91 -21.07 -36.74 54.64
N GLY A 92 -21.66 -36.54 55.82
CA GLY A 92 -22.94 -35.83 55.96
C GLY A 92 -22.95 -34.42 55.37
N SER A 93 -21.81 -33.72 55.44
CA SER A 93 -21.63 -32.40 54.82
C SER A 93 -21.42 -32.44 53.30
N TYR A 94 -21.54 -33.60 52.65
CA TYR A 94 -21.52 -33.73 51.20
C TYR A 94 -22.89 -34.22 50.71
N PRO A 95 -23.75 -33.35 50.14
CA PRO A 95 -25.13 -33.72 49.80
C PRO A 95 -25.22 -34.79 48.71
N ALA A 96 -26.20 -35.71 48.80
CA ALA A 96 -26.39 -36.77 47.80
C ALA A 96 -26.78 -36.23 46.40
N LEU A 97 -27.37 -35.03 46.34
CA LEU A 97 -27.69 -34.33 45.08
C LEU A 97 -26.45 -33.75 44.37
N HIS A 98 -25.29 -33.72 45.03
CA HIS A 98 -24.09 -33.03 44.52
C HIS A 98 -23.16 -33.94 43.69
N LEU A 99 -23.68 -35.04 43.17
CA LEU A 99 -23.03 -35.86 42.15
C LEU A 99 -24.03 -36.22 41.06
N VAL A 100 -23.59 -36.13 39.81
CA VAL A 100 -24.30 -36.69 38.65
C VAL A 100 -23.28 -37.48 37.83
N VAL A 101 -23.66 -38.66 37.34
CA VAL A 101 -22.83 -39.39 36.37
C VAL A 101 -23.43 -39.24 35.00
N ARG A 102 -22.61 -38.78 34.05
CA ARG A 102 -23.01 -38.60 32.66
C ARG A 102 -22.07 -39.31 31.73
N ALA A 103 -22.61 -39.76 30.60
CA ALA A 103 -21.85 -40.32 29.51
C ALA A 103 -21.74 -39.30 28.36
N SER A 104 -20.57 -39.33 27.73
CA SER A 104 -20.25 -38.66 26.48
C SER A 104 -19.92 -39.72 25.44
N VAL A 105 -20.40 -39.51 24.22
CA VAL A 105 -20.04 -40.30 23.03
C VAL A 105 -19.15 -39.51 22.07
N ASP A 106 -18.79 -38.28 22.44
CA ASP A 106 -18.00 -37.33 21.65
C ASP A 106 -16.63 -37.02 22.29
N GLY A 107 -16.14 -37.93 23.16
CA GLY A 107 -14.82 -37.83 23.78
C GLY A 107 -14.73 -36.76 24.88
N GLY A 108 -15.86 -36.42 25.51
CA GLY A 108 -15.94 -35.53 26.67
C GLY A 108 -16.26 -34.07 26.35
N ARG A 109 -16.74 -33.75 25.15
CA ARG A 109 -17.14 -32.38 24.78
C ARG A 109 -18.54 -32.05 25.28
N THR A 110 -19.48 -32.97 25.07
CA THR A 110 -20.84 -32.88 25.58
C THR A 110 -21.17 -34.12 26.39
N PHE A 111 -22.06 -33.94 27.37
CA PHE A 111 -22.51 -35.01 28.26
C PHE A 111 -24.05 -35.07 28.25
N PRO A 112 -24.67 -35.38 27.09
CA PRO A 112 -26.12 -35.30 26.95
C PRO A 112 -26.83 -36.47 27.67
N TYR A 113 -26.12 -37.55 27.97
CA TYR A 113 -26.69 -38.76 28.54
C TYR A 113 -26.47 -38.80 30.05
N VAL A 114 -27.54 -38.68 30.83
CA VAL A 114 -27.50 -38.85 32.28
C VAL A 114 -27.60 -40.33 32.62
N VAL A 115 -26.54 -40.89 33.20
CA VAL A 115 -26.45 -42.30 33.59
C VAL A 115 -26.92 -42.48 35.03
N ALA A 116 -26.41 -41.65 35.94
CA ALA A 116 -26.87 -41.58 37.32
C ALA A 116 -27.33 -40.14 37.61
N PRO A 117 -28.65 -39.89 37.78
CA PRO A 117 -29.16 -38.56 38.06
C PRO A 117 -28.78 -38.08 39.47
N ALA A 118 -28.86 -36.77 39.68
CA ALA A 118 -28.64 -36.16 40.98
C ALA A 118 -29.55 -36.79 42.03
N GLY A 119 -28.99 -37.16 43.18
CA GLY A 119 -29.72 -37.81 44.28
C GLY A 119 -29.71 -39.33 44.24
N ALA A 120 -29.48 -39.93 43.06
CA ALA A 120 -29.27 -41.38 42.94
C ALA A 120 -27.78 -41.75 42.86
N ALA A 121 -26.93 -40.86 42.35
CA ALA A 121 -25.49 -41.11 42.13
C ALA A 121 -24.65 -41.22 43.42
N LEU A 122 -25.22 -40.97 44.60
CA LEU A 122 -24.57 -41.13 45.89
C LEU A 122 -25.52 -41.84 46.87
N PRO A 123 -24.99 -42.57 47.87
CA PRO A 123 -25.82 -43.19 48.89
C PRO A 123 -26.61 -42.13 49.69
N GLU A 124 -27.85 -42.45 50.04
CA GLU A 124 -28.66 -41.62 50.93
C GLU A 124 -28.08 -41.56 52.34
N ALA A 125 -27.53 -42.67 52.86
CA ALA A 125 -26.81 -42.70 54.13
C ALA A 125 -25.38 -42.16 53.97
N ASP A 126 -24.89 -41.42 54.97
CA ASP A 126 -23.50 -40.98 55.04
C ASP A 126 -22.62 -41.96 55.83
N GLY A 127 -21.30 -41.82 55.72
CA GLY A 127 -20.34 -42.56 56.52
C GLY A 127 -20.06 -44.01 56.09
N SER A 128 -21.00 -44.69 55.43
CA SER A 128 -20.86 -46.05 54.90
C SER A 128 -20.60 -46.09 53.39
N TRP A 129 -19.87 -47.12 52.95
CA TRP A 129 -19.75 -47.46 51.53
C TRP A 129 -21.03 -48.14 51.02
N ALA A 130 -21.45 -47.79 49.81
CA ALA A 130 -22.55 -48.43 49.11
C ALA A 130 -22.15 -48.78 47.66
N SER A 131 -22.63 -49.92 47.16
CA SER A 131 -22.50 -50.29 45.75
C SER A 131 -23.67 -49.71 44.96
N LEU A 132 -23.36 -48.94 43.93
CA LEU A 132 -24.34 -48.32 43.05
C LEU A 132 -24.24 -48.93 41.65
N ARG A 133 -25.39 -49.13 41.00
CA ARG A 133 -25.50 -49.71 39.65
C ARG A 133 -26.53 -48.95 38.82
N PHE A 134 -26.18 -48.62 37.58
CA PHE A 134 -27.03 -47.88 36.65
C PHE A 134 -26.98 -48.49 35.26
N ALA A 135 -28.14 -48.57 34.61
CA ALA A 135 -28.22 -48.96 33.20
C ALA A 135 -27.61 -47.86 32.33
N LEU A 136 -26.86 -48.28 31.31
CA LEU A 136 -26.31 -47.38 30.29
C LEU A 136 -27.30 -47.22 29.13
N PRO A 137 -27.45 -46.01 28.58
CA PRO A 137 -28.26 -45.79 27.38
C PRO A 137 -27.70 -46.56 26.18
N SER A 138 -28.56 -47.10 25.31
CA SER A 138 -28.12 -47.86 24.14
C SER A 138 -27.19 -47.08 23.21
N GLU A 139 -27.29 -45.74 23.22
CA GLU A 139 -26.52 -44.80 22.42
C GLU A 139 -25.03 -44.80 22.74
N VAL A 140 -24.61 -45.33 23.90
CA VAL A 140 -23.19 -45.43 24.26
C VAL A 140 -22.49 -46.62 23.61
N SER A 141 -23.26 -47.63 23.18
CA SER A 141 -22.74 -48.81 22.49
C SER A 141 -22.30 -48.48 21.06
N GLY A 142 -21.25 -49.15 20.57
CA GLY A 142 -20.78 -48.93 19.20
C GLY A 142 -20.06 -47.60 18.96
N THR A 143 -19.75 -46.84 20.01
CA THR A 143 -19.15 -45.50 19.91
C THR A 143 -17.62 -45.53 20.06
N PRO A 144 -16.85 -44.76 19.25
CA PRO A 144 -15.39 -44.78 19.31
C PRO A 144 -14.78 -44.00 20.48
N THR A 145 -15.57 -43.15 21.14
CA THR A 145 -15.09 -42.19 22.14
C THR A 145 -16.03 -42.06 23.34
N LEU A 146 -16.34 -43.19 23.96
CA LEU A 146 -17.12 -43.27 25.19
C LEU A 146 -16.31 -42.70 26.35
N GLN A 147 -16.87 -41.75 27.08
CA GLN A 147 -16.29 -41.27 28.33
C GLN A 147 -17.38 -41.06 29.38
N LEU A 148 -17.14 -41.55 30.60
CA LEU A 148 -18.03 -41.30 31.72
C LEU A 148 -17.39 -40.30 32.66
N CYS A 149 -18.19 -39.36 33.15
CA CYS A 149 -17.74 -38.38 34.12
C CYS A 149 -18.68 -38.28 35.31
N PHE A 150 -18.05 -38.24 36.48
CA PHE A 150 -18.66 -38.00 37.77
C PHE A 150 -18.54 -36.51 38.07
N ASP A 151 -19.64 -35.79 37.85
CA ASP A 151 -19.77 -34.36 38.07
C ASP A 151 -20.08 -34.07 39.53
N ALA A 152 -19.05 -33.69 40.29
CA ALA A 152 -19.18 -33.36 41.69
C ALA A 152 -19.30 -31.84 41.89
N LEU A 153 -20.34 -31.39 42.59
CA LEU A 153 -20.60 -29.97 42.86
C LEU A 153 -19.87 -29.42 44.11
N GLY A 154 -19.12 -30.26 44.82
CA GLY A 154 -18.49 -29.91 46.10
C GLY A 154 -19.45 -30.01 47.29
N GLY A 155 -18.91 -30.10 48.50
CA GLY A 155 -19.70 -30.21 49.74
C GLY A 155 -20.03 -28.85 50.38
N THR A 156 -20.72 -28.88 51.52
CA THR A 156 -21.13 -27.68 52.27
C THR A 156 -20.08 -27.20 53.27
N SER A 157 -19.04 -28.00 53.52
CA SER A 157 -17.95 -27.70 54.47
C SER A 157 -16.57 -27.96 53.87
N ALA A 158 -15.52 -27.45 54.51
CA ALA A 158 -14.13 -27.73 54.11
C ALA A 158 -13.71 -29.18 54.41
N SER A 159 -14.39 -29.86 55.33
CA SER A 159 -14.19 -31.27 55.67
C SER A 159 -15.10 -32.21 54.87
N ALA A 160 -16.01 -31.67 54.04
CA ALA A 160 -16.89 -32.48 53.24
C ALA A 160 -16.09 -33.32 52.26
N ARG A 161 -16.46 -34.60 52.13
CA ARG A 161 -15.74 -35.55 51.29
C ARG A 161 -16.70 -36.48 50.58
N VAL A 162 -16.39 -36.76 49.32
CA VAL A 162 -16.95 -37.85 48.53
C VAL A 162 -15.81 -38.77 48.11
N GLN A 163 -16.05 -40.08 48.16
CA GLN A 163 -15.12 -41.10 47.71
C GLN A 163 -15.81 -42.05 46.73
N LEU A 164 -15.09 -42.43 45.69
CA LEU A 164 -15.53 -43.38 44.66
C LEU A 164 -14.47 -44.46 44.48
N ASP A 165 -14.89 -45.70 44.27
CA ASP A 165 -13.97 -46.81 44.02
C ASP A 165 -14.63 -47.93 43.21
N ASP A 166 -13.85 -48.89 42.72
CA ASP A 166 -14.31 -50.05 41.94
C ASP A 166 -15.21 -49.65 40.76
N ILE A 167 -14.80 -48.60 40.03
CA ILE A 167 -15.56 -48.12 38.89
C ILE A 167 -15.43 -49.14 37.76
N ALA A 168 -16.53 -49.79 37.42
CA ALA A 168 -16.58 -50.85 36.43
C ALA A 168 -17.72 -50.68 35.42
N LEU A 169 -17.43 -51.03 34.17
CA LEU A 169 -18.40 -51.15 33.09
C LEU A 169 -18.62 -52.63 32.78
N HIS A 170 -19.88 -53.03 32.71
CA HIS A 170 -20.31 -54.39 32.36
C HIS A 170 -21.02 -54.38 31.02
N GLY A 171 -21.04 -55.54 30.36
CA GLY A 171 -21.75 -55.75 29.10
C GLY A 171 -21.17 -56.91 28.33
N THR A 172 -21.20 -56.83 27.00
CA THR A 172 -20.57 -57.83 26.11
C THR A 172 -19.58 -57.21 25.14
N GLY A 173 -18.63 -57.99 24.63
CA GLY A 173 -17.60 -57.54 23.69
C GLY A 173 -16.30 -57.08 24.36
N GLN A 174 -15.55 -56.18 23.72
CA GLN A 174 -14.27 -55.67 24.22
C GLN A 174 -14.17 -54.15 24.09
N LEU A 175 -13.90 -53.48 25.22
CA LEU A 175 -13.53 -52.07 25.22
C LEU A 175 -12.04 -51.94 24.90
N ARG A 176 -11.69 -51.03 24.00
CA ARG A 176 -10.29 -50.66 23.73
C ARG A 176 -9.97 -49.31 24.32
N ARG A 177 -8.73 -49.11 24.72
CA ARG A 177 -8.24 -47.84 25.23
C ARG A 177 -7.08 -47.35 24.36
N TRP A 178 -7.30 -46.24 23.67
CA TRP A 178 -6.29 -45.67 22.78
C TRP A 178 -5.34 -44.73 23.53
N PRO A 179 -4.02 -44.75 23.24
CA PRO A 179 -3.07 -43.80 23.81
C PRO A 179 -3.34 -42.37 23.33
N LEU A 180 -4.02 -42.21 22.19
CA LEU A 180 -4.46 -40.94 21.61
C LEU A 180 -5.99 -40.81 21.69
N ALA A 181 -6.49 -39.67 22.15
CA ALA A 181 -7.89 -39.25 21.96
C ALA A 181 -7.97 -38.21 20.85
N VAL A 182 -8.93 -38.34 19.94
CA VAL A 182 -9.19 -37.37 18.86
C VAL A 182 -10.64 -36.92 18.93
N TRP A 183 -10.88 -35.60 18.81
CA TRP A 183 -12.21 -35.03 18.98
C TRP A 183 -12.46 -33.89 17.98
N PRO A 184 -13.61 -33.90 17.26
CA PRO A 184 -14.65 -34.92 17.36
C PRO A 184 -14.21 -36.21 16.65
N ALA A 185 -14.63 -37.39 17.16
CA ALA A 185 -14.28 -38.69 16.58
C ALA A 185 -14.91 -38.94 15.20
N ARG A 186 -16.02 -38.25 14.95
CA ARG A 186 -16.62 -38.05 13.64
C ARG A 186 -16.60 -36.56 13.31
N ILE A 187 -15.94 -36.20 12.24
CA ILE A 187 -15.89 -34.84 11.71
C ILE A 187 -16.88 -34.78 10.55
N ASP A 188 -17.98 -34.07 10.74
CA ASP A 188 -18.92 -33.75 9.68
C ASP A 188 -18.76 -32.27 9.30
N ALA A 189 -18.28 -32.00 8.10
CA ALA A 189 -18.22 -30.64 7.56
C ALA A 189 -19.58 -30.14 7.06
N GLY A 190 -20.61 -30.99 7.06
CA GLY A 190 -21.91 -30.70 6.48
C GLY A 190 -21.79 -30.44 4.98
N PHE A 191 -22.54 -29.44 4.50
CA PHE A 191 -22.47 -29.02 3.10
C PHE A 191 -21.28 -28.07 2.86
N VAL A 192 -20.43 -28.42 1.89
CA VAL A 192 -19.37 -27.55 1.35
C VAL A 192 -19.52 -27.51 -0.17
N ALA A 193 -19.82 -26.33 -0.72
CA ALA A 193 -20.00 -26.19 -2.16
C ALA A 193 -18.71 -26.54 -2.93
N VAL A 194 -18.86 -27.02 -4.17
CA VAL A 194 -17.71 -27.29 -5.03
C VAL A 194 -16.88 -26.02 -5.23
N GLY A 195 -15.59 -26.11 -4.96
CA GLY A 195 -14.66 -24.97 -5.03
C GLY A 195 -14.59 -24.09 -3.77
N ASP A 196 -15.45 -24.31 -2.78
CA ASP A 196 -15.29 -23.71 -1.45
C ASP A 196 -14.25 -24.48 -0.63
N THR A 197 -13.66 -23.80 0.35
CA THR A 197 -12.78 -24.41 1.35
C THR A 197 -13.27 -24.05 2.74
N VAL A 198 -13.47 -25.07 3.58
CA VAL A 198 -13.83 -24.93 4.99
C VAL A 198 -12.71 -25.52 5.84
N SER A 199 -12.44 -24.89 6.98
CA SER A 199 -11.55 -25.42 8.01
C SER A 199 -12.34 -25.81 9.26
N LEU A 200 -11.97 -26.94 9.85
CA LEU A 200 -12.52 -27.49 11.08
C LEU A 200 -11.38 -27.72 12.07
N GLN A 201 -11.69 -27.56 13.35
CA GLN A 201 -10.73 -27.80 14.42
C GLN A 201 -10.83 -29.25 14.89
N LEU A 202 -9.71 -29.94 14.85
CA LEU A 202 -9.52 -31.30 15.32
C LEU A 202 -8.60 -31.27 16.53
N GLN A 203 -9.10 -31.69 17.68
CA GLN A 203 -8.31 -31.71 18.90
C GLN A 203 -7.76 -33.11 19.14
N VAL A 204 -6.49 -33.17 19.51
CA VAL A 204 -5.75 -34.41 19.75
C VAL A 204 -5.18 -34.38 21.15
N ARG A 205 -5.24 -35.51 21.85
CA ARG A 205 -4.86 -35.60 23.26
C ARG A 205 -4.08 -36.86 23.56
N ASN A 206 -2.98 -36.71 24.27
CA ASN A 206 -2.27 -37.84 24.86
C ASN A 206 -3.00 -38.33 26.12
N GLN A 207 -3.36 -39.62 26.15
CA GLN A 207 -4.03 -40.26 27.29
C GLN A 207 -3.07 -41.07 28.17
N THR A 208 -1.77 -41.04 27.90
CA THR A 208 -0.74 -41.77 28.65
C THR A 208 0.04 -40.83 29.58
N ASP A 209 0.85 -41.44 30.44
CA ASP A 209 1.77 -40.73 31.33
C ASP A 209 3.20 -40.61 30.76
N SER A 210 3.38 -40.96 29.47
CA SER A 210 4.62 -40.78 28.70
C SER A 210 4.40 -39.81 27.55
N THR A 211 5.46 -39.19 27.03
CA THR A 211 5.34 -38.35 25.82
C THR A 211 4.94 -39.20 24.63
N LEU A 212 3.90 -38.78 23.90
CA LEU A 212 3.38 -39.48 22.73
C LEU A 212 3.70 -38.66 21.46
N ALA A 213 4.47 -39.25 20.55
CA ALA A 213 4.74 -38.69 19.22
C ALA A 213 3.86 -39.37 18.18
N VAL A 214 3.04 -38.60 17.47
CA VAL A 214 2.11 -39.13 16.46
C VAL A 214 2.39 -38.47 15.11
N THR A 215 2.66 -39.30 14.10
CA THR A 215 2.73 -38.88 12.70
C THR A 215 1.36 -39.12 12.05
N LEU A 216 0.74 -38.05 11.58
CA LEU A 216 -0.58 -38.05 10.97
C LEU A 216 -0.44 -38.23 9.45
N PRO A 217 -0.90 -39.35 8.86
CA PRO A 217 -0.90 -39.51 7.41
C PRO A 217 -1.86 -38.49 6.78
N PRO A 218 -1.66 -38.10 5.52
CA PRO A 218 -2.60 -37.21 4.83
C PRO A 218 -4.01 -37.85 4.84
N PRO A 219 -5.05 -37.10 5.23
CA PRO A 219 -6.41 -37.62 5.17
C PRO A 219 -6.84 -37.82 3.71
N PRO A 220 -7.80 -38.72 3.44
CA PRO A 220 -8.28 -38.95 2.09
C PRO A 220 -8.92 -37.69 1.48
N SER A 221 -8.74 -37.49 0.17
CA SER A 221 -9.42 -36.43 -0.58
C SER A 221 -10.94 -36.45 -0.30
N PRO A 222 -11.62 -35.29 -0.12
CA PRO A 222 -11.15 -33.92 -0.38
C PRO A 222 -10.55 -33.20 0.84
N TRP A 223 -10.00 -33.94 1.81
CA TRP A 223 -9.49 -33.39 3.07
C TRP A 223 -7.97 -33.21 3.06
N TRP A 224 -7.45 -32.28 3.86
CA TRP A 224 -6.02 -32.15 4.16
C TRP A 224 -5.76 -31.44 5.49
N LEU A 225 -4.53 -31.54 6.01
CA LEU A 225 -4.11 -30.91 7.28
C LEU A 225 -3.07 -29.82 7.02
N ALA A 226 -3.02 -28.82 7.90
CA ALA A 226 -1.89 -27.87 7.92
C ALA A 226 -0.60 -28.47 8.50
N ARG A 227 -0.71 -29.48 9.37
CA ARG A 227 0.42 -30.09 10.10
C ARG A 227 0.25 -31.61 10.16
N THR A 228 1.34 -32.35 9.96
CA THR A 228 1.34 -33.82 9.82
C THR A 228 2.07 -34.56 10.95
N ALA A 229 2.57 -33.87 11.97
CA ALA A 229 3.19 -34.49 13.14
C ALA A 229 2.89 -33.69 14.41
N VAL A 230 2.68 -34.40 15.52
CA VAL A 230 2.40 -33.80 16.85
C VAL A 230 3.19 -34.56 17.92
N ALA A 231 3.88 -33.83 18.79
CA ALA A 231 4.50 -34.38 20.00
C ALA A 231 3.73 -33.86 21.22
N LEU A 232 3.05 -34.76 21.92
CA LEU A 232 2.19 -34.45 23.06
C LEU A 232 2.82 -34.94 24.35
N LEU A 233 3.12 -34.03 25.27
CA LEU A 233 3.49 -34.37 26.64
C LEU A 233 2.37 -35.18 27.33
N PRO A 234 2.68 -35.90 28.43
CA PRO A 234 1.68 -36.60 29.22
C PRO A 234 0.43 -35.74 29.46
N ARG A 235 -0.74 -36.29 29.11
CA ARG A 235 -2.06 -35.64 29.28
C ARG A 235 -2.30 -34.35 28.48
N GLN A 236 -1.36 -33.91 27.64
CA GLN A 236 -1.47 -32.69 26.83
C GLN A 236 -2.53 -32.80 25.73
N THR A 237 -3.18 -31.68 25.46
CA THR A 237 -4.04 -31.47 24.29
C THR A 237 -3.40 -30.49 23.31
N ASP A 238 -3.47 -30.78 22.02
CA ASP A 238 -3.18 -29.84 20.93
C ASP A 238 -4.40 -29.73 20.00
N THR A 239 -4.45 -28.66 19.20
CA THR A 239 -5.50 -28.39 18.22
C THR A 239 -4.90 -28.31 16.82
N LEU A 240 -5.49 -29.05 15.90
CA LEU A 240 -5.10 -29.15 14.50
C LEU A 240 -6.19 -28.56 13.62
N THR A 241 -5.78 -27.87 12.56
CA THR A 241 -6.71 -27.38 11.54
C THR A 241 -6.79 -28.40 10.40
N LEU A 242 -7.96 -28.99 10.26
CA LEU A 242 -8.33 -29.86 9.15
C LEU A 242 -9.09 -29.03 8.11
N PHE A 243 -8.77 -29.19 6.84
CA PHE A 243 -9.41 -28.49 5.73
C PHE A 243 -10.15 -29.46 4.83
N VAL A 244 -11.18 -28.97 4.17
CA VAL A 244 -11.96 -29.72 3.19
C VAL A 244 -12.34 -28.81 2.01
N ALA A 245 -12.16 -29.31 0.79
CA ALA A 245 -12.57 -28.63 -0.44
C ALA A 245 -12.98 -29.65 -1.51
N PRO A 246 -14.27 -30.01 -1.57
CA PRO A 246 -14.79 -30.89 -2.61
C PRO A 246 -14.56 -30.28 -4.00
N THR A 247 -14.07 -31.10 -4.93
CA THR A 247 -13.84 -30.71 -6.33
C THR A 247 -15.00 -31.09 -7.25
N LEU A 248 -15.92 -31.93 -6.76
CA LEU A 248 -17.11 -32.44 -7.46
C LEU A 248 -18.28 -32.48 -6.47
N ALA A 249 -19.52 -32.46 -6.98
CA ALA A 249 -20.74 -32.55 -6.19
C ALA A 249 -21.01 -34.03 -5.82
N ASP A 250 -20.72 -34.42 -4.58
CA ASP A 250 -20.87 -35.79 -4.09
C ASP A 250 -20.90 -35.81 -2.54
N THR A 251 -21.13 -36.97 -1.94
CA THR A 251 -20.98 -37.19 -0.50
C THR A 251 -19.75 -38.03 -0.23
N PHE A 252 -18.76 -37.44 0.45
CA PHE A 252 -17.50 -38.07 0.80
C PHE A 252 -17.56 -38.51 2.27
N ALA A 253 -17.91 -39.77 2.49
CA ALA A 253 -17.86 -40.43 3.79
C ALA A 253 -16.67 -41.39 3.83
N VAL A 254 -15.62 -41.04 4.58
CA VAL A 254 -14.37 -41.80 4.59
C VAL A 254 -13.84 -41.95 6.01
N THR A 255 -13.14 -43.06 6.28
CA THR A 255 -12.44 -43.25 7.55
C THR A 255 -10.96 -42.95 7.35
N TRP A 256 -10.45 -41.95 8.06
CA TRP A 256 -9.04 -41.62 8.09
C TRP A 256 -8.34 -42.38 9.22
N GLY A 257 -7.41 -43.27 8.85
CA GLY A 257 -6.66 -44.09 9.79
C GLY A 257 -5.37 -43.42 10.25
N ILE A 258 -5.20 -43.22 11.55
CA ILE A 258 -3.98 -42.71 12.20
C ILE A 258 -3.22 -43.89 12.80
N PRO A 259 -1.99 -44.20 12.35
CA PRO A 259 -1.22 -45.33 12.86
C PRO A 259 -0.71 -45.07 14.29
N LEU A 260 -0.92 -46.03 15.19
CA LEU A 260 -0.45 -46.01 16.59
C LEU A 260 0.02 -47.40 17.00
N GLU A 261 1.30 -47.56 17.35
CA GLU A 261 1.92 -48.76 17.96
C GLU A 261 1.27 -50.12 17.62
N GLY A 262 1.20 -50.45 16.32
CA GLY A 262 0.69 -51.74 15.84
C GLY A 262 -0.81 -51.82 15.51
N ASP A 263 -1.57 -50.73 15.67
CA ASP A 263 -2.98 -50.63 15.29
C ASP A 263 -3.28 -49.27 14.60
N THR A 264 -4.50 -49.08 14.09
CA THR A 264 -4.93 -47.86 13.39
C THR A 264 -6.11 -47.20 14.10
N PHE A 265 -5.90 -46.00 14.64
CA PHE A 265 -6.94 -45.16 15.22
C PHE A 265 -7.77 -44.50 14.11
N PRO A 266 -9.07 -44.78 13.99
CA PRO A 266 -9.90 -44.25 12.91
C PRO A 266 -10.60 -42.96 13.31
N VAL A 267 -10.59 -41.99 12.39
CA VAL A 267 -11.35 -40.75 12.44
C VAL A 267 -12.34 -40.76 11.28
N SER A 268 -13.64 -40.74 11.56
CA SER A 268 -14.64 -40.67 10.49
C SER A 268 -14.74 -39.25 9.97
N LEU A 269 -14.57 -39.06 8.67
CA LEU A 269 -14.72 -37.79 7.97
C LEU A 269 -15.94 -37.85 7.06
N HIS A 270 -16.79 -36.85 7.14
CA HIS A 270 -17.99 -36.71 6.31
C HIS A 270 -18.08 -35.29 5.78
N VAL A 271 -18.27 -35.15 4.48
CA VAL A 271 -18.64 -33.89 3.84
C VAL A 271 -19.58 -34.20 2.70
N THR A 272 -20.57 -33.34 2.48
CA THR A 272 -21.39 -33.39 1.28
C THR A 272 -21.22 -32.11 0.48
N SER A 273 -21.18 -32.22 -0.84
CA SER A 273 -21.20 -31.10 -1.78
C SER A 273 -22.40 -31.21 -2.73
N THR A 274 -23.34 -32.13 -2.46
CA THR A 274 -24.63 -32.16 -3.14
C THR A 274 -25.49 -31.01 -2.61
N PRO A 275 -26.12 -30.20 -3.50
CA PRO A 275 -26.91 -29.06 -3.09
C PRO A 275 -27.96 -29.43 -2.03
N PRO A 276 -28.01 -28.73 -0.90
CA PRO A 276 -28.85 -29.10 0.22
C PRO A 276 -30.28 -28.61 0.01
N LEU A 277 -31.25 -29.38 0.53
CA LEU A 277 -32.69 -29.06 0.43
C LEU A 277 -33.06 -27.76 1.16
N HIS A 278 -32.31 -27.42 2.21
CA HIS A 278 -32.47 -26.20 2.98
C HIS A 278 -31.15 -25.43 3.00
N ALA A 279 -31.18 -24.18 2.54
CA ALA A 279 -29.98 -23.37 2.38
C ALA A 279 -30.24 -21.91 2.72
N LEU A 280 -29.26 -21.28 3.36
CA LEU A 280 -29.18 -19.85 3.58
C LEU A 280 -27.91 -19.32 2.92
N GLY A 281 -27.98 -18.24 2.17
CA GLY A 281 -26.78 -17.70 1.53
C GLY A 281 -26.94 -16.32 0.94
N TRP A 282 -25.87 -15.83 0.32
CA TRP A 282 -25.91 -14.57 -0.40
C TRP A 282 -26.67 -14.73 -1.72
N HIS A 283 -27.70 -13.92 -1.93
CA HIS A 283 -28.48 -13.90 -3.16
C HIS A 283 -27.60 -13.55 -4.38
N THR A 284 -26.68 -12.59 -4.21
CA THR A 284 -25.78 -12.14 -5.28
C THR A 284 -24.32 -12.28 -4.82
N PRO A 285 -23.62 -13.37 -5.17
CA PRO A 285 -22.30 -13.69 -4.62
C PRO A 285 -21.17 -12.81 -5.17
N THR A 286 -21.41 -11.99 -6.19
CA THR A 286 -20.42 -11.02 -6.70
C THR A 286 -21.11 -9.69 -7.03
N ILE A 287 -20.59 -8.61 -6.46
CA ILE A 287 -21.10 -7.24 -6.65
C ILE A 287 -19.91 -6.31 -6.91
N ALA A 288 -20.14 -5.27 -7.71
CA ALA A 288 -19.19 -4.18 -7.88
C ALA A 288 -19.86 -2.86 -7.46
N ALA A 289 -19.11 -2.01 -6.76
CA ALA A 289 -19.56 -0.70 -6.32
C ALA A 289 -18.38 0.28 -6.30
N ARG A 290 -18.65 1.57 -6.16
CA ARG A 290 -17.60 2.57 -5.87
C ARG A 290 -17.50 2.79 -4.38
N ALA A 291 -16.34 3.28 -3.93
CA ALA A 291 -16.20 3.80 -2.58
C ALA A 291 -17.30 4.84 -2.31
N GLN A 292 -17.84 4.83 -1.09
CA GLN A 292 -18.95 5.68 -0.64
C GLN A 292 -20.32 5.42 -1.31
N ASP A 293 -20.46 4.44 -2.21
CA ASP A 293 -21.78 4.05 -2.70
C ASP A 293 -22.54 3.25 -1.64
N THR A 294 -23.87 3.43 -1.59
CA THR A 294 -24.72 2.53 -0.81
C THR A 294 -24.93 1.23 -1.56
N VAL A 295 -24.46 0.13 -0.98
CA VAL A 295 -24.59 -1.21 -1.54
C VAL A 295 -25.67 -1.98 -0.77
N GLN A 296 -26.59 -2.60 -1.50
CA GLN A 296 -27.62 -3.48 -0.95
C GLN A 296 -27.26 -4.94 -1.26
N LEU A 297 -27.23 -5.79 -0.23
CA LEU A 297 -26.94 -7.21 -0.34
C LEU A 297 -28.15 -8.01 0.18
N GLY A 298 -28.65 -8.94 -0.63
CA GLY A 298 -29.71 -9.85 -0.22
C GLY A 298 -29.14 -11.13 0.40
N LEU A 299 -29.76 -11.58 1.50
CA LEU A 299 -29.59 -12.92 2.05
C LEU A 299 -30.82 -13.75 1.68
N GLN A 300 -30.61 -14.81 0.93
CA GLN A 300 -31.66 -15.72 0.49
C GLN A 300 -31.81 -16.91 1.42
N LEU A 301 -33.04 -17.41 1.56
CA LEU A 301 -33.35 -18.66 2.25
C LEU A 301 -34.17 -19.57 1.33
N GLN A 302 -33.79 -20.83 1.24
CA GLN A 302 -34.53 -21.90 0.59
C GLN A 302 -34.91 -22.93 1.65
N LEU A 303 -36.20 -23.26 1.75
CA LEU A 303 -36.72 -24.33 2.60
C LEU A 303 -37.55 -25.29 1.74
N SER A 304 -37.20 -26.57 1.69
CA SER A 304 -37.89 -27.56 0.84
C SER A 304 -38.52 -28.69 1.68
N GLY A 305 -39.77 -29.08 1.41
CA GLY A 305 -40.47 -30.20 2.08
C GLY A 305 -41.68 -29.77 2.92
N GLU A 306 -42.72 -30.61 3.00
CA GLU A 306 -44.07 -30.22 3.44
C GLU A 306 -44.22 -29.84 4.93
N ALA A 307 -43.32 -30.28 5.81
CA ALA A 307 -43.46 -30.12 7.27
C ALA A 307 -42.45 -29.14 7.92
N THR A 308 -41.65 -28.43 7.14
CA THR A 308 -40.58 -27.57 7.69
C THR A 308 -41.05 -26.14 7.88
N VAL A 309 -41.08 -25.69 9.15
CA VAL A 309 -41.44 -24.32 9.50
C VAL A 309 -40.35 -23.72 10.38
N LEU A 310 -39.66 -22.68 9.89
CA LEU A 310 -38.53 -22.04 10.57
C LEU A 310 -39.04 -20.95 11.52
N GLN A 311 -38.68 -21.02 12.80
CA GLN A 311 -39.04 -20.02 13.80
C GLN A 311 -37.91 -19.04 14.12
N GLY A 312 -36.67 -19.54 14.19
CA GLY A 312 -35.53 -18.76 14.64
C GLY A 312 -34.29 -19.03 13.81
N LEU A 313 -33.49 -17.98 13.59
CA LEU A 313 -32.26 -18.00 12.83
C LEU A 313 -31.22 -17.08 13.49
N LEU A 314 -30.06 -17.64 13.81
CA LEU A 314 -28.90 -16.90 14.30
C LEU A 314 -27.73 -17.14 13.35
N VAL A 315 -27.31 -16.09 12.65
CA VAL A 315 -26.20 -16.11 11.69
C VAL A 315 -25.04 -15.30 12.22
N THR A 316 -23.84 -15.83 12.07
CA THR A 316 -22.60 -15.09 12.23
C THR A 316 -21.96 -14.88 10.87
N ALA A 317 -21.75 -13.64 10.46
CA ALA A 317 -21.01 -13.25 9.27
C ALA A 317 -19.68 -12.60 9.64
N LEU A 318 -18.65 -12.87 8.84
CA LEU A 318 -17.36 -12.20 8.87
C LEU A 318 -17.34 -11.09 7.82
N LEU A 319 -17.10 -9.87 8.29
CA LEU A 319 -16.94 -8.67 7.50
C LEU A 319 -15.48 -8.55 7.03
N PRO A 320 -15.24 -7.85 5.91
CA PRO A 320 -13.88 -7.56 5.48
C PRO A 320 -13.17 -6.66 6.50
N ALA A 321 -11.85 -6.79 6.62
CA ALA A 321 -10.99 -5.92 7.43
C ALA A 321 -10.97 -4.45 6.95
N HIS A 322 -11.53 -4.18 5.78
CA HIS A 322 -11.63 -2.83 5.23
C HIS A 322 -12.73 -2.01 5.93
N ARG A 323 -12.54 -0.69 6.04
CA ARG A 323 -13.45 0.17 6.78
C ARG A 323 -14.79 0.30 6.05
N LEU A 324 -15.86 -0.19 6.68
CA LEU A 324 -17.23 0.14 6.32
C LEU A 324 -17.63 1.41 7.09
N THR A 325 -18.11 2.44 6.39
CA THR A 325 -18.58 3.70 7.02
C THR A 325 -20.02 3.58 7.51
N TYR A 326 -20.80 2.66 6.92
CA TYR A 326 -22.16 2.35 7.31
C TYR A 326 -22.44 0.86 7.14
N LEU A 327 -23.25 0.28 8.03
CA LEU A 327 -23.78 -1.07 7.93
C LEU A 327 -25.08 -1.17 8.73
N GLU A 328 -26.12 -1.64 8.08
CA GLU A 328 -27.44 -1.88 8.66
C GLU A 328 -28.02 -3.18 8.09
N THR A 329 -28.80 -3.89 8.89
CA THR A 329 -29.57 -5.07 8.46
C THR A 329 -31.05 -4.77 8.61
N LEU A 330 -31.78 -5.02 7.53
CA LEU A 330 -33.21 -4.75 7.40
C LEU A 330 -33.95 -6.03 7.03
N PRO A 331 -35.26 -6.12 7.33
CA PRO A 331 -36.12 -7.13 6.72
C PRO A 331 -36.03 -7.04 5.19
N GLY A 332 -35.87 -8.18 4.53
CA GLY A 332 -35.86 -8.23 3.07
C GLY A 332 -37.26 -8.32 2.49
N ALA A 333 -37.41 -8.09 1.18
CA ALA A 333 -38.71 -8.06 0.50
C ALA A 333 -39.47 -9.39 0.55
N SER A 334 -38.77 -10.50 0.83
CA SER A 334 -39.37 -11.83 0.93
C SER A 334 -39.77 -12.21 2.37
N LEU A 335 -39.45 -11.41 3.39
CA LEU A 335 -39.87 -11.71 4.77
C LEU A 335 -41.36 -11.33 4.95
N PRO A 336 -42.28 -12.28 5.17
CA PRO A 336 -43.68 -11.98 5.41
C PRO A 336 -43.87 -11.29 6.76
N ASN A 337 -44.75 -10.27 6.79
CA ASN A 337 -45.13 -9.53 8.00
C ASN A 337 -43.94 -9.15 8.89
N PRO A 338 -42.98 -8.33 8.40
CA PRO A 338 -41.70 -8.10 9.08
C PRO A 338 -41.81 -7.54 10.50
N THR A 339 -42.93 -6.88 10.84
CA THR A 339 -43.21 -6.37 12.19
C THR A 339 -43.49 -7.46 13.23
N GLN A 340 -43.78 -8.69 12.79
CA GLN A 340 -43.99 -9.86 13.65
C GLN A 340 -42.70 -10.65 13.93
N TRP A 341 -41.59 -10.19 13.34
CA TRP A 341 -40.27 -10.78 13.51
C TRP A 341 -39.37 -9.86 14.32
N THR A 342 -38.69 -10.43 15.31
CA THR A 342 -37.60 -9.75 16.00
C THR A 342 -36.33 -9.89 15.16
N LEU A 343 -35.89 -8.79 14.56
CA LEU A 343 -34.59 -8.70 13.89
C LEU A 343 -33.63 -7.90 14.78
N GLN A 344 -32.53 -8.53 15.21
CA GLN A 344 -31.49 -7.92 16.03
C GLN A 344 -30.13 -8.16 15.41
N THR A 345 -29.25 -7.15 15.47
CA THR A 345 -27.87 -7.28 15.00
C THR A 345 -26.88 -6.76 16.02
N ALA A 346 -25.74 -7.44 16.12
CA ALA A 346 -24.65 -7.05 16.99
C ALA A 346 -23.32 -7.20 16.25
N ARG A 347 -22.51 -6.15 16.24
CA ARG A 347 -21.18 -6.15 15.62
C ARG A 347 -20.09 -6.07 16.67
N ARG A 348 -19.11 -6.98 16.59
CA ARG A 348 -17.89 -6.97 17.40
C ARG A 348 -16.68 -7.16 16.49
N GLY A 349 -15.94 -6.07 16.24
CA GLY A 349 -14.84 -6.06 15.27
C GLY A 349 -15.34 -6.44 13.87
N ASP A 350 -14.74 -7.51 13.32
CA ASP A 350 -15.05 -8.04 11.99
C ASP A 350 -16.17 -9.07 12.00
N THR A 351 -16.78 -9.33 13.16
CA THR A 351 -17.88 -10.28 13.29
C THR A 351 -19.21 -9.55 13.42
N LEU A 352 -20.18 -9.93 12.59
CA LEU A 352 -21.57 -9.49 12.64
C LEU A 352 -22.46 -10.68 13.01
N GLN A 353 -23.21 -10.55 14.09
CA GLN A 353 -24.27 -11.48 14.47
C GLN A 353 -25.62 -10.91 14.06
N VAL A 354 -26.47 -11.77 13.50
CA VAL A 354 -27.82 -11.44 13.05
C VAL A 354 -28.77 -12.47 13.62
N LEU A 355 -29.70 -12.03 14.46
CA LEU A 355 -30.79 -12.82 15.03
C LEU A 355 -32.09 -12.42 14.32
N LEU A 356 -32.78 -13.39 13.77
CA LEU A 356 -34.14 -13.27 13.28
C LEU A 356 -35.00 -14.31 14.04
N LEU A 357 -35.98 -13.85 14.80
CA LEU A 357 -36.82 -14.70 15.65
C LEU A 357 -38.29 -14.34 15.53
N GLY A 358 -39.11 -15.32 15.15
CA GLY A 358 -40.56 -15.22 15.18
C GLY A 358 -41.12 -15.46 16.58
N ASP A 359 -42.31 -14.94 16.86
CA ASP A 359 -43.00 -15.04 18.16
C ASP A 359 -43.58 -16.45 18.45
N GLY A 360 -43.35 -17.43 17.57
CA GLY A 360 -43.82 -18.81 17.69
C GLY A 360 -45.21 -19.07 17.13
N LEU A 361 -46.01 -18.03 16.90
CA LEU A 361 -47.24 -18.09 16.08
C LEU A 361 -46.91 -17.79 14.61
N HIS A 362 -45.86 -17.01 14.38
CA HIS A 362 -45.34 -16.66 13.06
C HIS A 362 -44.02 -17.37 12.80
N ALA A 363 -44.01 -18.20 11.77
CA ALA A 363 -42.86 -18.97 11.36
C ALA A 363 -42.87 -19.11 9.83
N LEU A 364 -41.70 -19.29 9.21
CA LEU A 364 -41.58 -19.36 7.76
C LEU A 364 -41.87 -20.77 7.26
N PRO A 365 -42.95 -20.98 6.48
CA PRO A 365 -43.19 -22.28 5.86
C PRO A 365 -42.13 -22.61 4.81
N ALA A 366 -42.16 -23.84 4.33
CA ALA A 366 -41.38 -24.25 3.16
C ALA A 366 -41.66 -23.31 1.97
N GLY A 367 -40.60 -22.92 1.28
CA GLY A 367 -40.66 -21.90 0.24
C GLY A 367 -39.28 -21.35 -0.13
N SER A 368 -39.28 -20.48 -1.14
CA SER A 368 -38.10 -19.73 -1.57
C SER A 368 -38.25 -18.27 -1.17
N TYR A 369 -37.24 -17.75 -0.49
CA TYR A 369 -37.18 -16.39 0.04
C TYR A 369 -35.91 -15.73 -0.51
N PRO A 370 -35.93 -15.22 -1.76
CA PRO A 370 -34.74 -14.71 -2.45
C PRO A 370 -34.09 -13.50 -1.75
N GLU A 371 -34.87 -12.73 -0.99
CA GLU A 371 -34.36 -11.65 -0.14
C GLU A 371 -35.05 -11.73 1.23
N LEU A 372 -34.64 -12.69 2.06
CA LEU A 372 -35.12 -12.83 3.44
C LEU A 372 -34.66 -11.65 4.30
N LEU A 373 -33.39 -11.28 4.19
CA LEU A 373 -32.79 -10.12 4.85
C LEU A 373 -32.04 -9.26 3.84
N GLN A 374 -32.03 -7.95 4.08
CA GLN A 374 -31.26 -6.99 3.30
C GLN A 374 -30.15 -6.39 4.17
N PHE A 375 -28.93 -6.37 3.67
CA PHE A 375 -27.80 -5.67 4.27
C PHE A 375 -27.52 -4.41 3.46
N ARG A 376 -27.60 -3.25 4.11
CA ARG A 376 -27.24 -1.96 3.51
C ARG A 376 -25.89 -1.53 4.07
N LEU A 377 -24.89 -1.38 3.22
CA LEU A 377 -23.55 -0.98 3.64
C LEU A 377 -22.96 0.10 2.75
N VAL A 378 -21.98 0.83 3.28
CA VAL A 378 -21.19 1.80 2.52
C VAL A 378 -19.70 1.46 2.70
N PRO A 379 -18.99 1.06 1.64
CA PRO A 379 -17.55 0.83 1.72
C PRO A 379 -16.83 2.18 1.81
N GLY A 380 -15.82 2.27 2.67
CA GLY A 380 -14.96 3.45 2.77
C GLY A 380 -14.06 3.64 1.56
N ASP A 381 -13.18 4.64 1.65
CA ASP A 381 -12.24 4.96 0.59
C ASP A 381 -11.18 3.86 0.44
N VAL A 382 -10.99 3.44 -0.81
CA VAL A 382 -9.94 2.50 -1.22
C VAL A 382 -8.88 3.24 -2.03
N PRO A 383 -7.59 2.91 -1.91
CA PRO A 383 -6.54 3.51 -2.73
C PRO A 383 -6.64 3.04 -4.19
N ASP A 384 -6.98 1.76 -4.38
CA ASP A 384 -7.07 1.08 -5.68
C ASP A 384 -8.31 0.18 -5.73
N THR A 385 -8.60 -0.39 -6.90
CA THR A 385 -9.69 -1.37 -7.04
C THR A 385 -9.44 -2.57 -6.11
N THR A 386 -10.26 -2.69 -5.08
CA THR A 386 -10.06 -3.63 -3.97
C THR A 386 -11.18 -4.67 -3.94
N ARG A 387 -10.84 -5.96 -3.83
CA ARG A 387 -11.80 -7.04 -3.67
C ARG A 387 -11.97 -7.38 -2.19
N LEU A 388 -13.17 -7.14 -1.67
CA LEU A 388 -13.58 -7.48 -0.31
C LEU A 388 -14.35 -8.80 -0.31
N VAL A 389 -14.29 -9.54 0.81
CA VAL A 389 -15.03 -10.80 0.98
C VAL A 389 -15.88 -10.72 2.24
N LEU A 390 -17.18 -10.92 2.09
CA LEU A 390 -18.09 -11.15 3.21
C LEU A 390 -18.40 -12.64 3.26
N ALA A 391 -18.24 -13.26 4.42
CA ALA A 391 -18.40 -14.71 4.56
C ALA A 391 -19.39 -15.04 5.66
N LEU A 392 -20.42 -15.85 5.36
CA LEU A 392 -21.23 -16.48 6.40
C LEU A 392 -20.36 -17.52 7.10
N ASN A 393 -20.34 -17.51 8.43
CA ASN A 393 -19.39 -18.28 9.21
C ASN A 393 -20.03 -19.39 10.04
N ALA A 394 -21.08 -19.05 10.80
CA ALA A 394 -21.83 -19.98 11.63
C ALA A 394 -23.34 -19.70 11.51
N LEU A 395 -24.15 -20.75 11.67
CA LEU A 395 -25.60 -20.69 11.55
C LEU A 395 -26.23 -21.63 12.58
N GLN A 396 -27.26 -21.15 13.26
CA GLN A 396 -28.19 -21.93 14.06
C GLN A 396 -29.61 -21.62 13.59
N ALA A 397 -30.45 -22.64 13.48
CA ALA A 397 -31.84 -22.51 13.10
C ALA A 397 -32.73 -23.42 13.95
N THR A 398 -33.97 -23.00 14.20
CA THR A 398 -34.93 -23.76 15.01
C THR A 398 -36.28 -23.89 14.31
N THR A 399 -36.92 -25.04 14.47
CA THR A 399 -38.29 -25.26 13.99
C THR A 399 -39.31 -24.61 14.93
N ALA A 400 -40.47 -24.26 14.39
CA ALA A 400 -41.62 -23.79 15.16
C ALA A 400 -42.34 -24.93 15.89
N THR A 401 -41.65 -25.55 16.85
CA THR A 401 -42.20 -26.58 17.74
C THR A 401 -42.05 -26.15 19.20
N PRO A 402 -42.85 -26.68 20.14
CA PRO A 402 -42.71 -26.37 21.57
C PRO A 402 -41.30 -26.63 22.11
N GLU A 403 -40.59 -27.62 21.56
CA GLU A 403 -39.23 -28.00 21.92
C GLU A 403 -38.15 -27.21 21.17
N ALA A 404 -38.53 -26.36 20.20
CA ALA A 404 -37.62 -25.60 19.34
C ALA A 404 -36.50 -26.47 18.73
N ALA A 405 -36.90 -27.59 18.10
CA ALA A 405 -35.93 -28.56 17.58
C ALA A 405 -34.94 -27.91 16.58
N PRO A 406 -33.65 -28.27 16.63
CA PRO A 406 -32.65 -27.69 15.73
C PRO A 406 -32.95 -28.07 14.28
N MET A 407 -32.91 -27.07 13.40
CA MET A 407 -33.04 -27.23 11.95
C MET A 407 -31.66 -27.16 11.30
N VAL A 408 -31.36 -28.12 10.42
CA VAL A 408 -30.11 -28.12 9.66
C VAL A 408 -30.30 -27.27 8.40
N LEU A 409 -29.56 -26.17 8.34
CA LEU A 409 -29.47 -25.29 7.17
C LEU A 409 -28.03 -25.24 6.68
N ALA A 410 -27.83 -25.40 5.38
CA ALA A 410 -26.53 -25.21 4.78
C ALA A 410 -26.25 -23.75 4.44
N LEU A 411 -24.96 -23.37 4.40
CA LEU A 411 -24.54 -22.04 3.97
C LEU A 411 -24.18 -22.04 2.48
N HIS A 412 -25.06 -21.52 1.62
CA HIS A 412 -24.84 -21.48 0.18
C HIS A 412 -25.64 -20.39 -0.56
N PRO A 413 -24.99 -19.50 -1.33
CA PRO A 413 -23.54 -19.22 -1.37
C PRO A 413 -23.01 -18.65 -0.05
N ARG A 414 -21.88 -19.17 0.43
CA ARG A 414 -21.29 -18.76 1.73
C ARG A 414 -20.54 -17.42 1.64
N ARG A 415 -19.90 -17.15 0.50
CA ARG A 415 -19.06 -15.97 0.30
C ARG A 415 -19.69 -15.01 -0.71
N LEU A 416 -19.57 -13.73 -0.42
CA LEU A 416 -19.86 -12.63 -1.33
C LEU A 416 -18.58 -11.87 -1.61
N HIS A 417 -18.29 -11.65 -2.88
CA HIS A 417 -17.17 -10.83 -3.35
C HIS A 417 -17.66 -9.44 -3.73
N LEU A 418 -17.20 -8.43 -3.01
CA LEU A 418 -17.51 -7.02 -3.30
C LEU A 418 -16.26 -6.36 -3.90
N THR A 419 -16.31 -6.02 -5.18
CA THR A 419 -15.26 -5.24 -5.85
C THR A 419 -15.55 -3.76 -5.66
N VAL A 420 -14.72 -3.07 -4.88
CA VAL A 420 -14.84 -1.62 -4.64
C VAL A 420 -13.84 -0.87 -5.50
N ARG A 421 -14.31 0.06 -6.32
CA ARG A 421 -13.46 0.96 -7.10
C ARG A 421 -13.28 2.31 -6.38
N PRO A 422 -12.08 2.92 -6.43
CA PRO A 422 -11.86 4.24 -5.83
C PRO A 422 -12.65 5.32 -6.58
N ARG A 423 -13.04 6.39 -5.87
CA ARG A 423 -13.46 7.64 -6.49
C ARG A 423 -12.23 8.48 -6.80
N THR A 424 -12.10 8.92 -8.05
CA THR A 424 -10.95 9.70 -8.51
C THR A 424 -11.23 11.19 -8.48
N ALA A 425 -10.19 12.01 -8.38
CA ALA A 425 -10.23 13.44 -8.68
C ALA A 425 -9.20 13.71 -9.77
N GLN A 426 -9.41 14.72 -10.62
CA GLN A 426 -8.43 15.16 -11.61
C GLN A 426 -7.86 16.51 -11.19
N ALA A 427 -6.63 16.79 -11.58
CA ALA A 427 -6.01 18.09 -11.38
C ALA A 427 -5.53 18.60 -12.74
N ILE A 428 -6.18 19.65 -13.26
CA ILE A 428 -5.74 20.36 -14.46
C ILE A 428 -5.49 21.81 -14.11
N LEU A 429 -4.26 22.27 -14.33
CA LEU A 429 -3.85 23.64 -14.09
C LEU A 429 -3.72 24.38 -15.43
N PHE A 430 -4.30 25.58 -15.53
CA PHE A 430 -4.20 26.39 -16.73
C PHE A 430 -4.14 27.91 -16.43
N PRO A 431 -3.37 28.69 -17.22
CA PRO A 431 -2.42 28.20 -18.22
C PRO A 431 -1.26 27.41 -17.57
N ASP A 432 -0.52 26.65 -18.36
CA ASP A 432 0.68 25.90 -17.92
C ASP A 432 1.93 26.81 -17.82
N THR A 433 1.93 27.91 -18.56
CA THR A 433 2.91 29.01 -18.47
C THR A 433 2.20 30.35 -18.30
N LEU A 434 2.65 31.12 -17.30
CA LEU A 434 2.16 32.46 -17.00
C LEU A 434 3.26 33.48 -17.22
N ARG A 435 3.03 34.43 -18.13
CA ARG A 435 3.96 35.52 -18.43
C ARG A 435 3.42 36.82 -17.82
N LEU A 436 4.13 37.38 -16.86
CA LEU A 436 3.78 38.67 -16.26
C LEU A 436 4.48 39.82 -17.01
N PRO A 437 3.85 41.00 -17.08
CA PRO A 437 4.48 42.19 -17.66
C PRO A 437 5.70 42.62 -16.84
N ALA A 438 6.58 43.43 -17.47
CA ALA A 438 7.68 44.07 -16.78
C ALA A 438 7.16 44.85 -15.56
N THR A 439 7.82 44.68 -14.41
CA THR A 439 7.36 45.21 -13.12
C THR A 439 8.49 46.01 -12.48
N VAL A 440 8.25 47.28 -12.18
CA VAL A 440 9.24 48.16 -11.55
C VAL A 440 9.55 47.64 -10.13
N ALA A 441 10.81 47.63 -9.73
CA ALA A 441 11.25 47.26 -8.39
C ALA A 441 10.47 48.03 -7.31
N GLY A 442 10.01 47.31 -6.28
CA GLY A 442 9.15 47.87 -5.22
C GLY A 442 7.65 47.94 -5.56
N SER A 443 7.27 47.73 -6.82
CA SER A 443 5.86 47.56 -7.24
C SER A 443 5.46 46.09 -7.30
N ARG A 444 4.19 45.80 -7.55
CA ARG A 444 3.69 44.42 -7.67
C ARG A 444 2.81 44.24 -8.89
N GLN A 445 2.92 43.08 -9.53
CA GLN A 445 2.02 42.63 -10.58
C GLN A 445 1.38 41.30 -10.20
N THR A 446 0.13 41.12 -10.60
CA THR A 446 -0.63 39.91 -10.30
C THR A 446 -1.16 39.29 -11.56
N ALA A 447 -1.13 37.96 -11.62
CA ALA A 447 -1.73 37.19 -12.69
C ALA A 447 -2.46 35.96 -12.11
N THR A 448 -3.43 35.44 -12.86
CA THR A 448 -4.32 34.38 -12.38
C THR A 448 -4.07 33.09 -13.13
N ALA A 449 -3.96 31.99 -12.39
CA ALA A 449 -4.06 30.63 -12.90
C ALA A 449 -5.29 29.94 -12.32
N TYR A 450 -5.69 28.82 -12.90
CA TYR A 450 -6.90 28.10 -12.54
C TYR A 450 -6.61 26.62 -12.36
N LEU A 451 -7.03 26.07 -11.23
CA LEU A 451 -7.02 24.63 -10.96
C LEU A 451 -8.44 24.08 -11.12
N SER A 452 -8.59 23.10 -12.00
CA SER A 452 -9.86 22.45 -12.29
C SER A 452 -9.84 20.96 -11.94
N ASN A 453 -11.01 20.44 -11.57
CA ASN A 453 -11.25 19.02 -11.32
C ASN A 453 -12.26 18.45 -12.35
N PRO A 454 -11.91 18.43 -13.65
CA PRO A 454 -12.83 17.98 -14.68
C PRO A 454 -13.03 16.47 -14.60
N GLY A 455 -14.29 16.04 -14.65
CA GLY A 455 -14.62 14.61 -14.60
C GLY A 455 -14.22 13.90 -13.30
N GLY A 456 -13.90 14.63 -12.23
CA GLY A 456 -13.69 14.06 -10.90
C GLY A 456 -14.98 13.46 -10.33
N GLU A 457 -14.84 12.47 -9.47
CA GLU A 457 -15.94 11.79 -8.76
C GLU A 457 -15.97 12.12 -7.27
N ARG A 458 -14.95 12.87 -6.80
CA ARG A 458 -14.83 13.50 -5.48
C ARG A 458 -14.05 14.80 -5.57
N THR A 459 -14.05 15.56 -4.48
CA THR A 459 -13.27 16.80 -4.34
C THR A 459 -11.77 16.53 -4.48
N LEU A 460 -11.10 17.42 -5.22
CA LEU A 460 -9.65 17.52 -5.32
C LEU A 460 -9.13 18.40 -4.19
N HIS A 461 -8.15 17.94 -3.43
CA HIS A 461 -7.43 18.73 -2.45
C HIS A 461 -6.01 19.00 -2.96
N ALA A 462 -5.64 20.27 -3.03
CA ALA A 462 -4.33 20.70 -3.49
C ALA A 462 -3.67 21.65 -2.49
N ARG A 463 -2.34 21.62 -2.44
CA ARG A 463 -1.48 22.51 -1.65
C ARG A 463 -0.38 23.06 -2.54
N VAL A 464 -0.17 24.36 -2.47
CA VAL A 464 0.92 25.05 -3.14
C VAL A 464 2.18 24.92 -2.30
N LEU A 465 3.28 24.49 -2.93
CA LEU A 465 4.59 24.54 -2.31
C LEU A 465 5.20 25.94 -2.50
N PRO A 466 5.88 26.51 -1.49
CA PRO A 466 6.51 27.81 -1.62
C PRO A 466 7.43 27.87 -2.85
N PRO A 467 7.31 28.92 -3.70
CA PRO A 467 8.23 29.12 -4.81
C PRO A 467 9.68 29.27 -4.31
N SER A 468 10.64 28.82 -5.10
CA SER A 468 12.07 29.02 -4.80
C SER A 468 12.52 30.47 -5.02
N ASP A 469 11.78 31.22 -5.84
CA ASP A 469 12.05 32.63 -6.10
C ASP A 469 11.32 33.49 -5.06
N PRO A 470 12.03 34.26 -4.22
CA PRO A 470 11.44 35.06 -3.14
C PRO A 470 10.61 36.25 -3.65
N THR A 471 10.75 36.63 -4.92
CA THR A 471 9.95 37.69 -5.55
C THR A 471 8.55 37.22 -5.97
N LEU A 472 8.26 35.92 -5.86
CA LEU A 472 6.98 35.32 -6.23
C LEU A 472 6.22 34.80 -5.01
N THR A 473 4.93 35.16 -4.93
CA THR A 473 4.00 34.61 -3.93
C THR A 473 2.74 34.10 -4.60
N VAL A 474 2.12 33.09 -4.01
CA VAL A 474 0.94 32.42 -4.56
C VAL A 474 -0.13 32.32 -3.48
N ALA A 475 -1.37 32.69 -3.82
CA ALA A 475 -2.51 32.62 -2.92
C ALA A 475 -3.76 32.06 -3.61
N PRO A 476 -4.57 31.22 -2.93
CA PRO A 476 -4.33 30.65 -1.60
C PRO A 476 -3.25 29.55 -1.61
N ASP A 477 -2.75 29.16 -0.43
CA ASP A 477 -1.74 28.10 -0.25
C ASP A 477 -2.32 26.67 -0.29
N SER A 478 -3.64 26.57 -0.16
CA SER A 478 -4.39 25.32 -0.15
C SER A 478 -5.78 25.52 -0.76
N LEU A 479 -6.24 24.53 -1.54
CA LEU A 479 -7.48 24.59 -2.31
C LEU A 479 -8.24 23.27 -2.22
N ALA A 480 -9.56 23.37 -2.27
CA ALA A 480 -10.46 22.25 -2.47
C ALA A 480 -11.33 22.54 -3.69
N VAL A 481 -11.31 21.67 -4.70
CA VAL A 481 -12.04 21.86 -5.97
C VAL A 481 -13.04 20.72 -6.13
N ALA A 482 -14.33 21.05 -6.06
CA ALA A 482 -15.39 20.06 -6.22
C ALA A 482 -15.39 19.43 -7.63
N PRO A 483 -16.01 18.25 -7.82
CA PRO A 483 -16.20 17.65 -9.13
C PRO A 483 -16.77 18.61 -10.18
N GLY A 484 -16.05 18.80 -11.30
CA GLY A 484 -16.46 19.66 -12.40
C GLY A 484 -16.19 21.16 -12.20
N ASP A 485 -15.74 21.56 -11.01
CA ASP A 485 -15.48 22.97 -10.68
C ASP A 485 -14.06 23.41 -11.03
N THR A 486 -13.86 24.72 -10.98
CA THR A 486 -12.57 25.39 -11.20
C THR A 486 -12.36 26.46 -10.15
N THR A 487 -11.16 26.53 -9.56
CA THR A 487 -10.79 27.51 -8.54
C THR A 487 -9.59 28.33 -8.99
N ARG A 488 -9.57 29.62 -8.63
CA ARG A 488 -8.50 30.55 -8.98
C ARG A 488 -7.30 30.48 -8.03
N LEU A 489 -6.12 30.67 -8.60
CA LEU A 489 -4.83 30.90 -7.94
C LEU A 489 -4.32 32.26 -8.38
N THR A 490 -3.91 33.10 -7.44
CA THR A 490 -3.32 34.41 -7.70
C THR A 490 -1.82 34.32 -7.51
N ILE A 491 -1.07 34.59 -8.57
CA ILE A 491 0.38 34.66 -8.57
C ILE A 491 0.75 36.14 -8.53
N THR A 492 1.55 36.53 -7.54
CA THR A 492 2.02 37.91 -7.37
C THR A 492 3.53 37.95 -7.53
N PHE A 493 4.01 38.77 -8.45
CA PHE A 493 5.42 39.10 -8.64
C PHE A 493 5.71 40.46 -8.01
N HIS A 494 6.72 40.50 -7.16
CA HIS A 494 7.15 41.68 -6.40
C HIS A 494 8.69 41.76 -6.41
N PRO A 495 9.28 42.32 -7.47
CA PRO A 495 10.73 42.52 -7.53
C PRO A 495 11.16 43.59 -6.53
N THR A 496 12.39 43.50 -6.04
CA THR A 496 13.00 44.48 -5.14
C THR A 496 14.17 45.18 -5.83
N LEU A 497 14.75 46.22 -5.21
CA LEU A 497 15.95 46.87 -5.76
C LEU A 497 17.15 45.91 -5.89
N ARG A 498 17.20 44.83 -5.10
CA ARG A 498 18.27 43.83 -5.16
C ARG A 498 17.87 42.60 -5.97
N ASP A 499 16.62 42.19 -5.88
CA ASP A 499 16.07 41.00 -6.52
C ASP A 499 15.15 41.38 -7.68
N PHE A 500 15.73 41.60 -8.86
CA PHE A 500 15.03 41.95 -10.10
C PHE A 500 15.67 41.26 -11.32
N GLY A 501 15.31 41.69 -12.53
CA GLY A 501 15.70 41.07 -13.79
C GLY A 501 14.77 39.96 -14.23
N TYR A 502 15.21 39.18 -15.21
CA TYR A 502 14.44 38.07 -15.77
C TYR A 502 14.36 36.89 -14.80
N ARG A 503 13.13 36.53 -14.41
CA ARG A 503 12.80 35.45 -13.49
C ARG A 503 12.02 34.36 -14.22
N VAL A 504 12.46 33.13 -14.01
CA VAL A 504 11.75 31.92 -14.44
C VAL A 504 11.64 31.02 -13.22
N ALA A 505 10.42 30.79 -12.76
CA ALA A 505 10.15 29.99 -11.57
C ALA A 505 9.06 28.95 -11.82
N THR A 506 9.14 27.82 -11.14
CA THR A 506 8.12 26.78 -11.18
C THR A 506 7.31 26.79 -9.89
N VAL A 507 6.02 27.07 -9.98
CA VAL A 507 5.07 26.90 -8.89
C VAL A 507 4.58 25.45 -8.90
N ARG A 508 4.74 24.75 -7.78
CA ARG A 508 4.42 23.32 -7.66
C ARG A 508 3.19 23.11 -6.79
N LEU A 509 2.18 22.44 -7.34
CA LEU A 509 0.94 22.09 -6.66
C LEU A 509 0.91 20.59 -6.37
N ARG A 510 0.99 20.23 -5.10
CA ARG A 510 0.78 18.86 -4.64
C ARG A 510 -0.70 18.61 -4.43
N HIS A 511 -1.23 17.50 -4.93
CA HIS A 511 -2.64 17.17 -4.80
C HIS A 511 -2.91 15.68 -4.63
N ASP A 512 -4.13 15.34 -4.25
CA ASP A 512 -4.62 13.97 -4.08
C ASP A 512 -5.40 13.45 -5.31
N GLY A 513 -5.43 14.22 -6.40
CA GLY A 513 -5.96 13.79 -7.70
C GLY A 513 -5.05 12.77 -8.41
N VAL A 514 -5.55 12.22 -9.52
CA VAL A 514 -4.82 11.27 -10.39
C VAL A 514 -3.54 11.94 -10.93
N GLY A 515 -2.43 11.21 -10.85
CA GLY A 515 -1.13 11.66 -11.34
C GLY A 515 -0.21 12.14 -10.22
N THR A 516 0.85 12.84 -10.61
CA THR A 516 1.81 13.48 -9.71
C THR A 516 1.49 14.96 -9.56
N ASP A 517 2.25 15.66 -8.74
CA ASP A 517 2.18 17.13 -8.59
C ASP A 517 2.09 17.84 -9.95
N THR A 518 1.22 18.86 -10.01
CA THR A 518 1.02 19.71 -11.19
C THR A 518 1.93 20.94 -11.10
N LEU A 519 2.51 21.36 -12.22
CA LEU A 519 3.49 22.44 -12.30
C LEU A 519 2.95 23.62 -13.11
N LEU A 520 3.25 24.84 -12.67
CA LEU A 520 3.02 26.08 -13.40
C LEU A 520 4.35 26.79 -13.59
N MET A 521 4.70 27.09 -14.84
CA MET A 521 5.85 27.95 -15.14
C MET A 521 5.43 29.41 -15.05
N VAL A 522 6.24 30.23 -14.37
CA VAL A 522 6.04 31.67 -14.25
C VAL A 522 7.26 32.37 -14.81
N GLU A 523 7.05 33.22 -15.81
CA GLU A 523 8.05 34.11 -16.38
C GLU A 523 7.70 35.56 -16.04
N ALA A 524 8.65 36.32 -15.49
CA ALA A 524 8.45 37.73 -15.15
C ALA A 524 9.78 38.49 -15.27
N THR A 525 9.73 39.80 -15.50
CA THR A 525 10.93 40.65 -15.52
C THR A 525 10.76 41.79 -14.53
N GLY A 526 11.65 41.88 -13.55
CA GLY A 526 11.78 43.06 -12.69
C GLY A 526 12.68 44.09 -13.37
N VAL A 527 12.29 45.36 -13.36
CA VAL A 527 13.04 46.49 -13.97
C VAL A 527 13.24 47.62 -12.97
N GLY A 528 14.18 48.53 -13.23
CA GLY A 528 14.42 49.69 -12.38
C GLY A 528 14.96 49.32 -11.00
N GLY A 529 15.73 48.23 -10.92
CA GLY A 529 16.46 47.84 -9.72
C GLY A 529 17.79 48.57 -9.59
N LEU A 530 18.55 48.31 -8.52
CA LEU A 530 19.86 48.93 -8.29
C LEU A 530 20.76 48.74 -9.53
N GLY A 531 21.28 49.83 -10.09
CA GLY A 531 22.11 49.87 -11.29
C GLY A 531 21.39 49.82 -12.64
N ASP A 532 20.06 49.64 -12.69
CA ASP A 532 19.25 49.51 -13.92
C ASP A 532 18.48 50.82 -14.18
N ALA A 533 19.16 51.78 -14.79
CA ALA A 533 18.59 53.10 -15.11
C ALA A 533 17.87 53.12 -16.46
N THR A 534 18.15 52.15 -17.34
CA THR A 534 17.46 52.02 -18.62
C THR A 534 16.14 51.22 -18.55
N GLU A 535 15.83 50.65 -17.39
CA GLU A 535 14.58 49.94 -17.05
C GLU A 535 14.28 48.71 -17.93
N GLU A 536 15.31 47.99 -18.34
CA GLU A 536 15.20 46.75 -19.13
C GLU A 536 15.42 45.48 -18.30
N GLY A 537 15.72 45.60 -17.00
CA GLY A 537 15.96 44.47 -16.12
C GLY A 537 17.35 43.87 -16.30
N ALA A 538 18.30 44.66 -16.79
CA ALA A 538 19.71 44.34 -16.82
C ALA A 538 20.51 45.42 -16.08
N VAL A 539 21.73 45.08 -15.68
CA VAL A 539 22.73 46.06 -15.25
C VAL A 539 23.91 45.85 -16.18
N ASP A 540 24.07 46.72 -17.15
CA ASP A 540 25.03 46.56 -18.24
C ASP A 540 25.64 47.90 -18.70
N VAL A 541 26.37 47.87 -19.82
CA VAL A 541 27.05 49.04 -20.33
C VAL A 541 26.11 50.20 -20.73
N ALA A 542 24.84 49.93 -21.01
CA ALA A 542 23.82 50.96 -21.24
C ALA A 542 23.64 51.86 -20.00
N ASP A 543 23.51 51.24 -18.83
CA ASP A 543 23.37 51.95 -17.55
C ASP A 543 24.62 52.77 -17.23
N LEU A 544 25.80 52.21 -17.49
CA LEU A 544 27.06 52.93 -17.30
C LEU A 544 27.16 54.16 -18.21
N GLN A 545 26.82 54.01 -19.50
CA GLN A 545 26.85 55.11 -20.46
C GLN A 545 25.90 56.23 -20.04
N ARG A 546 24.71 55.87 -19.55
CA ARG A 546 23.74 56.82 -19.02
C ARG A 546 24.25 57.51 -17.74
N GLY A 547 24.82 56.76 -16.81
CA GLY A 547 25.43 57.30 -15.59
C GLY A 547 26.56 58.30 -15.87
N ILE A 548 27.43 58.02 -16.85
CA ILE A 548 28.50 58.95 -17.26
C ILE A 548 27.92 60.30 -17.69
N ARG A 549 26.81 60.30 -18.44
CA ARG A 549 26.15 61.53 -18.90
C ARG A 549 25.61 62.35 -17.73
N PHE A 550 25.02 61.70 -16.74
CA PHE A 550 24.50 62.38 -15.55
C PHE A 550 25.62 62.99 -14.70
N VAL A 551 26.71 62.25 -14.47
CA VAL A 551 27.86 62.76 -13.68
C VAL A 551 28.56 63.93 -14.39
N LEU A 552 28.58 63.92 -15.73
CA LEU A 552 29.11 65.03 -16.54
C LEU A 552 28.13 66.20 -16.70
N ALA A 553 26.91 66.11 -16.13
CA ALA A 553 25.83 67.08 -16.31
C ALA A 553 25.49 67.35 -17.80
N LEU A 554 25.66 66.34 -18.66
CA LEU A 554 25.19 66.38 -20.06
C LEU A 554 23.68 66.19 -20.14
N GLU A 555 23.07 65.64 -19.10
CA GLU A 555 21.66 65.33 -18.97
C GLU A 555 21.27 65.38 -17.47
N GLU A 556 20.02 65.72 -17.16
CA GLU A 556 19.51 65.77 -15.79
C GLU A 556 18.85 64.42 -15.41
N PRO A 557 19.27 63.76 -14.31
CA PRO A 557 18.69 62.48 -13.90
C PRO A 557 17.32 62.66 -13.24
N GLU A 558 16.36 61.82 -13.62
CA GLU A 558 15.06 61.72 -12.95
C GLU A 558 15.19 61.11 -11.55
N ALA A 559 14.11 61.12 -10.76
CA ALA A 559 14.12 60.55 -9.41
C ALA A 559 14.46 59.05 -9.41
N GLN A 560 13.99 58.32 -10.42
CA GLN A 560 14.28 56.89 -10.58
C GLN A 560 15.75 56.65 -10.96
N ASP A 561 16.31 57.43 -11.89
CA ASP A 561 17.74 57.36 -12.26
C ASP A 561 18.63 57.55 -11.02
N ARG A 562 18.31 58.54 -10.17
CA ARG A 562 19.04 58.79 -8.92
C ARG A 562 18.92 57.61 -7.97
N LEU A 563 17.72 57.06 -7.77
CA LEU A 563 17.49 55.94 -6.87
C LEU A 563 18.32 54.70 -7.22
N VAL A 564 18.49 54.42 -8.52
CA VAL A 564 19.14 53.20 -8.99
C VAL A 564 20.64 53.36 -9.24
N LEU A 565 21.12 54.55 -9.63
CA LEU A 565 22.53 54.79 -9.92
C LEU A 565 23.31 55.35 -8.73
N ASP A 566 22.65 55.92 -7.72
CA ASP A 566 23.28 56.36 -6.47
C ASP A 566 23.57 55.15 -5.59
N VAL A 567 24.69 54.51 -5.90
CA VAL A 567 25.11 53.25 -5.29
C VAL A 567 26.20 53.45 -4.25
N THR A 568 26.63 54.69 -3.98
CA THR A 568 27.69 55.01 -3.01
C THR A 568 27.27 56.02 -1.94
N PRO A 569 27.50 55.73 -0.63
CA PRO A 569 28.06 54.52 -0.06
C PRO A 569 27.22 53.26 -0.31
N PHE A 570 27.88 52.19 -0.72
CA PHE A 570 27.20 50.97 -1.13
C PHE A 570 26.50 50.27 0.03
N PRO A 571 25.25 49.78 -0.15
CA PRO A 571 24.39 49.84 -1.34
C PRO A 571 23.36 50.99 -1.37
N TYR A 572 23.43 51.94 -0.43
CA TYR A 572 22.31 52.82 -0.10
C TYR A 572 22.38 54.20 -0.75
N GLY A 573 23.54 54.62 -1.24
CA GLY A 573 23.71 55.94 -1.84
C GLY A 573 23.82 57.07 -0.81
N ASP A 574 24.20 58.26 -1.25
CA ASP A 574 24.23 59.51 -0.45
C ASP A 574 23.27 60.60 -0.96
N GLY A 575 22.47 60.28 -1.97
CA GLY A 575 21.55 61.15 -2.69
C GLY A 575 22.15 61.85 -3.90
N ARG A 576 23.42 61.58 -4.28
CA ARG A 576 24.14 62.32 -5.33
C ARG A 576 24.84 61.37 -6.29
N LEU A 577 24.62 61.56 -7.59
CA LEU A 577 25.37 60.86 -8.63
C LEU A 577 26.76 61.48 -8.82
N GLN A 578 27.80 60.73 -8.47
CA GLN A 578 29.20 61.15 -8.50
C GLN A 578 30.09 60.09 -9.19
N LEU A 579 31.39 60.37 -9.28
CA LEU A 579 32.37 59.45 -9.88
C LEU A 579 32.46 58.11 -9.12
N ASP A 580 32.22 58.12 -7.81
CA ASP A 580 32.30 56.93 -6.97
C ASP A 580 31.21 55.92 -7.33
N ASP A 581 30.01 56.40 -7.69
CA ASP A 581 28.91 55.57 -8.19
C ASP A 581 29.29 54.86 -9.49
N LEU A 582 29.85 55.59 -10.45
CA LEU A 582 30.33 55.02 -11.71
C LEU A 582 31.42 53.98 -11.47
N SER A 583 32.31 54.25 -10.51
CA SER A 583 33.38 53.33 -10.15
C SER A 583 32.83 52.01 -9.61
N VAL A 584 31.82 52.05 -8.74
CA VAL A 584 31.13 50.85 -8.24
C VAL A 584 30.39 50.13 -9.37
N LEU A 585 29.68 50.86 -10.23
CA LEU A 585 28.92 50.28 -11.34
C LEU A 585 29.85 49.58 -12.36
N VAL A 586 30.98 50.21 -12.71
CA VAL A 586 32.01 49.62 -13.56
C VAL A 586 32.53 48.31 -12.97
N GLN A 587 32.89 48.31 -11.68
CA GLN A 587 33.37 47.09 -11.02
C GLN A 587 32.30 46.01 -10.99
N ALA A 588 31.04 46.40 -10.76
CA ALA A 588 29.92 45.47 -10.70
C ALA A 588 29.64 44.81 -12.06
N ILE A 589 29.64 45.57 -13.15
CA ILE A 589 29.44 45.07 -14.52
C ILE A 589 30.57 44.12 -14.92
N VAL A 590 31.82 44.53 -14.68
CA VAL A 590 33.01 43.76 -15.07
C VAL A 590 33.09 42.43 -14.31
N ARG A 591 32.78 42.42 -13.00
CA ARG A 591 32.79 41.22 -12.15
C ARG A 591 31.47 40.44 -12.15
N ASN A 592 30.42 41.01 -12.72
CA ASN A 592 29.04 40.51 -12.64
C ASN A 592 28.55 40.26 -11.20
N ALA A 593 29.01 41.08 -10.26
CA ALA A 593 28.62 41.01 -8.85
C ALA A 593 28.84 42.36 -8.19
N TRP A 594 27.93 42.73 -7.29
CA TRP A 594 28.03 43.89 -6.43
C TRP A 594 29.17 43.74 -5.39
N PRO A 595 29.64 44.83 -4.75
CA PRO A 595 30.71 44.80 -3.74
C PRO A 595 30.50 43.83 -2.56
N ASP A 596 29.25 43.50 -2.22
CA ASP A 596 28.89 42.54 -1.18
C ASP A 596 28.83 41.08 -1.66
N GLY A 597 29.17 40.83 -2.93
CA GLY A 597 29.11 39.52 -3.58
C GLY A 597 27.74 39.14 -4.13
N HIS A 598 26.72 39.99 -3.99
CA HIS A 598 25.41 39.75 -4.59
C HIS A 598 25.51 39.80 -6.13
N PRO A 599 25.00 38.81 -6.88
CA PRO A 599 25.11 38.80 -8.34
C PRO A 599 24.29 39.93 -8.97
N LEU A 600 24.71 40.36 -10.17
CA LEU A 600 23.86 41.20 -11.03
C LEU A 600 22.62 40.43 -11.53
N PRO A 601 21.51 41.14 -11.85
CA PRO A 601 20.31 40.50 -12.38
C PRO A 601 20.59 39.74 -13.68
N VAL A 602 19.85 38.66 -13.89
CA VAL A 602 19.86 37.95 -15.17
C VAL A 602 19.11 38.81 -16.19
N PRO A 603 19.74 39.22 -17.31
CA PRO A 603 19.08 40.04 -18.30
C PRO A 603 17.96 39.25 -19.01
N PRO A 604 16.96 39.93 -19.59
CA PRO A 604 15.97 39.27 -20.46
C PRO A 604 16.65 38.58 -21.66
N PRO A 605 16.07 37.49 -22.19
CA PRO A 605 16.68 36.65 -23.22
C PRO A 605 16.83 37.37 -24.59
N THR A 606 16.16 38.50 -24.79
CA THR A 606 16.36 39.36 -25.95
C THR A 606 16.56 40.78 -25.44
N PRO A 607 17.68 41.44 -25.76
CA PRO A 607 17.87 42.84 -25.41
C PRO A 607 16.78 43.70 -26.11
N PRO A 608 16.54 44.93 -25.62
CA PRO A 608 15.59 45.85 -26.23
C PRO A 608 15.82 46.02 -27.73
N ALA A 609 14.75 46.19 -28.49
CA ALA A 609 14.81 46.21 -29.95
C ALA A 609 15.70 47.36 -30.48
N ALA A 610 16.82 47.01 -31.08
CA ALA A 610 17.65 47.94 -31.85
C ALA A 610 16.91 48.40 -33.13
N GLY A 611 17.24 49.59 -33.64
CA GLY A 611 16.66 50.11 -34.88
C GLY A 611 16.92 49.16 -36.07
N LYS A 612 15.85 48.69 -36.74
CA LYS A 612 15.90 47.66 -37.81
C LYS A 612 16.73 48.02 -39.07
N GLN A 613 17.26 49.25 -39.16
CA GLN A 613 17.94 49.77 -40.34
C GLN A 613 19.41 50.19 -40.09
N GLU A 614 19.93 49.98 -38.89
CA GLU A 614 21.31 50.36 -38.54
C GLU A 614 22.32 49.23 -38.81
N ALA A 615 23.54 49.61 -39.19
CA ALA A 615 24.61 48.65 -39.47
C ALA A 615 25.20 48.12 -38.15
N PRO A 616 25.36 46.79 -37.98
CA PRO A 616 25.73 46.23 -36.70
C PRO A 616 27.19 46.50 -36.33
N ILE A 617 27.46 46.66 -35.03
CA ILE A 617 28.81 46.60 -34.48
C ILE A 617 29.27 45.13 -34.51
N VAL A 618 30.31 44.85 -35.30
CA VAL A 618 30.76 43.49 -35.59
C VAL A 618 31.91 43.11 -34.67
N PHE A 619 31.73 42.08 -33.84
CA PHE A 619 32.84 41.44 -33.13
C PHE A 619 33.57 40.48 -34.08
N ARG A 620 34.89 40.68 -34.24
CA ARG A 620 35.76 39.96 -35.18
C ARG A 620 36.96 39.35 -34.43
N PRO A 621 36.88 38.07 -34.05
CA PRO A 621 38.07 37.32 -33.65
C PRO A 621 38.97 37.10 -34.88
N VAL A 622 40.24 37.52 -34.84
CA VAL A 622 41.17 37.40 -35.98
C VAL A 622 42.40 36.64 -35.56
N VAL A 623 42.69 35.51 -36.21
CA VAL A 623 43.93 34.75 -35.96
C VAL A 623 45.05 35.39 -36.77
N LYS A 624 46.12 35.86 -36.11
CA LYS A 624 47.30 36.40 -36.80
C LYS A 624 48.33 35.29 -37.05
N ALA A 625 49.35 35.61 -37.86
CA ALA A 625 50.39 34.66 -38.26
C ALA A 625 51.24 34.12 -37.08
N ASP A 626 51.20 34.79 -35.93
CA ASP A 626 51.83 34.35 -34.68
C ASP A 626 50.99 33.32 -33.90
N GLY A 627 49.86 32.87 -34.46
CA GLY A 627 48.96 31.89 -33.84
C GLY A 627 48.08 32.45 -32.73
N ARG A 628 48.21 33.74 -32.38
CA ARG A 628 47.41 34.37 -31.33
C ARG A 628 46.11 34.92 -31.89
N LEU A 629 45.08 34.92 -31.05
CA LEU A 629 43.75 35.37 -31.40
C LEU A 629 43.56 36.83 -31.00
N HIS A 630 43.50 37.72 -31.98
CA HIS A 630 43.26 39.15 -31.77
C HIS A 630 41.75 39.41 -31.67
N LEU A 631 41.35 40.15 -30.64
CA LEU A 631 39.98 40.62 -30.48
C LEU A 631 39.84 41.97 -31.19
N GLU A 632 39.23 41.97 -32.36
CA GLU A 632 38.97 43.17 -33.15
C GLU A 632 37.46 43.45 -33.21
N ILE A 633 37.08 44.72 -33.33
CA ILE A 633 35.71 45.17 -33.60
C ILE A 633 35.74 46.00 -34.88
N ASP A 634 34.73 45.81 -35.72
CA ASP A 634 34.42 46.68 -36.85
C ASP A 634 33.16 47.48 -36.53
N ALA A 635 33.31 48.79 -36.37
CA ALA A 635 32.23 49.71 -36.05
C ALA A 635 31.89 50.58 -37.29
N PRO A 636 30.84 50.24 -38.06
CA PRO A 636 30.46 51.00 -39.26
C PRO A 636 29.81 52.36 -38.93
N GLN A 637 29.45 52.58 -37.67
CA GLN A 637 28.82 53.78 -37.14
C GLN A 637 29.44 54.16 -35.79
N PRO A 638 29.26 55.41 -35.30
CA PRO A 638 29.71 55.78 -33.97
C PRO A 638 29.05 54.93 -32.87
N PHE A 639 29.74 54.72 -31.77
CA PHE A 639 29.21 54.04 -30.58
C PHE A 639 29.72 54.72 -29.30
N GLY A 640 28.98 54.64 -28.20
CA GLY A 640 29.35 55.21 -26.91
C GLY A 640 30.20 54.26 -26.09
N ALA A 641 29.72 53.03 -25.88
CA ALA A 641 30.39 52.04 -25.06
C ALA A 641 30.00 50.61 -25.46
N LEU A 642 30.76 49.61 -25.00
CA LEU A 642 30.52 48.20 -25.29
C LEU A 642 30.89 47.28 -24.14
N GLN A 643 30.20 46.14 -24.10
CA GLN A 643 30.44 45.04 -23.18
C GLN A 643 30.49 43.73 -23.96
N LEU A 644 31.58 43.00 -23.80
CA LEU A 644 31.79 41.68 -24.38
C LEU A 644 32.05 40.68 -23.27
N VAL A 645 31.21 39.65 -23.17
CA VAL A 645 31.39 38.54 -22.25
C VAL A 645 31.70 37.29 -23.04
N LEU A 646 32.83 36.67 -22.75
CA LEU A 646 33.32 35.44 -23.38
C LEU A 646 33.42 34.33 -22.33
N PRO A 647 33.50 33.04 -22.75
CA PRO A 647 33.92 31.96 -21.86
C PRO A 647 35.27 32.27 -21.19
N PRO A 648 35.62 31.61 -20.08
CA PRO A 648 36.77 31.98 -19.27
C PRO A 648 38.07 31.78 -20.07
N VAL A 649 38.74 32.88 -20.38
CA VAL A 649 39.98 32.94 -21.13
C VAL A 649 40.76 34.18 -20.70
N PHE A 650 42.08 34.07 -20.63
CA PHE A 650 42.94 35.21 -20.32
C PHE A 650 43.06 36.13 -21.54
N CYS A 651 42.98 37.44 -21.33
CA CYS A 651 43.13 38.46 -22.36
C CYS A 651 44.27 39.41 -22.01
N ASP A 652 45.25 39.51 -22.88
CA ASP A 652 46.29 40.54 -22.86
C ASP A 652 45.80 41.80 -23.57
N THR A 653 45.67 42.89 -22.82
CA THR A 653 45.21 44.19 -23.31
C THR A 653 46.34 45.19 -23.56
N THR A 654 47.61 44.77 -23.55
CA THR A 654 48.76 45.68 -23.76
C THR A 654 48.92 46.18 -25.20
N GLY A 655 48.36 45.47 -26.18
CA GLY A 655 48.49 45.75 -27.62
C GLY A 655 47.23 46.31 -28.30
N THR A 656 46.43 47.13 -27.61
CA THR A 656 45.16 47.69 -28.11
C THR A 656 45.34 48.79 -29.16
N THR A 657 44.35 48.97 -30.04
CA THR A 657 44.25 50.15 -30.92
C THR A 657 43.00 50.95 -30.55
N LEU A 658 43.13 51.79 -29.52
CA LEU A 658 42.06 52.59 -28.94
C LEU A 658 42.52 54.06 -28.81
N PRO A 659 41.60 55.04 -28.85
CA PRO A 659 41.95 56.44 -28.61
C PRO A 659 42.42 56.66 -27.15
N PRO A 660 43.24 57.68 -26.85
CA PRO A 660 43.80 57.91 -25.51
C PRO A 660 42.76 58.08 -24.39
N GLU A 661 41.57 58.57 -24.73
CA GLU A 661 40.46 58.82 -23.82
C GLU A 661 39.69 57.53 -23.48
N ALA A 662 39.94 56.44 -24.23
CA ALA A 662 39.30 55.16 -23.99
C ALA A 662 39.71 54.54 -22.65
N ARG A 663 38.76 53.86 -22.01
CA ARG A 663 38.99 53.00 -20.87
C ARG A 663 38.55 51.59 -21.25
N LEU A 664 39.51 50.68 -21.29
CA LEU A 664 39.26 49.26 -21.48
C LEU A 664 39.60 48.52 -20.18
N LEU A 665 38.63 47.79 -19.67
CA LEU A 665 38.81 46.87 -18.55
C LEU A 665 38.62 45.44 -19.03
N ALA A 666 39.46 44.54 -18.52
CA ALA A 666 39.40 43.11 -18.75
C ALA A 666 39.49 42.40 -17.41
N GLU A 667 38.45 41.64 -17.06
CA GLU A 667 38.44 40.81 -15.86
C GLU A 667 38.12 39.38 -16.24
N THR A 668 39.02 38.47 -15.86
CA THR A 668 38.81 37.03 -16.01
C THR A 668 38.40 36.45 -14.66
N THR A 669 37.23 35.85 -14.65
CA THR A 669 36.69 35.05 -13.53
C THR A 669 36.69 33.57 -13.93
N PRO A 670 36.49 32.62 -13.00
CA PRO A 670 36.44 31.20 -13.33
C PRO A 670 35.36 30.81 -14.35
N ASP A 671 34.30 31.60 -14.48
CA ASP A 671 33.15 31.36 -15.34
C ASP A 671 33.15 32.15 -16.66
N ARG A 672 33.88 33.27 -16.74
CA ARG A 672 33.88 34.15 -17.93
C ARG A 672 35.06 35.13 -17.99
N LEU A 673 35.28 35.68 -19.17
CA LEU A 673 36.03 36.93 -19.37
C LEU A 673 35.02 38.05 -19.69
N THR A 674 35.09 39.17 -18.98
CA THR A 674 34.34 40.39 -19.30
C THR A 674 35.27 41.48 -19.78
N LEU A 675 35.01 42.02 -20.97
CA LEU A 675 35.64 43.21 -21.50
C LEU A 675 34.63 44.36 -21.51
N LEU A 676 35.00 45.49 -20.92
CA LEU A 676 34.19 46.70 -20.87
C LEU A 676 35.00 47.87 -21.43
N LEU A 677 34.49 48.48 -22.51
CA LEU A 677 35.11 49.64 -23.16
C LEU A 677 34.15 50.82 -23.13
N TYR A 678 34.62 51.94 -22.63
CA TYR A 678 33.85 53.18 -22.49
C TYR A 678 34.78 54.41 -22.49
N ARG A 679 34.20 55.60 -22.45
CA ARG A 679 34.93 56.87 -22.27
C ARG A 679 34.29 57.69 -21.17
N LEU A 680 35.11 58.23 -20.26
CA LEU A 680 34.65 59.08 -19.15
C LEU A 680 34.37 60.52 -19.56
N ASP A 681 34.71 60.92 -20.79
CA ASP A 681 34.39 62.25 -21.33
C ASP A 681 33.01 62.31 -22.02
N GLY A 682 32.27 61.19 -22.04
CA GLY A 682 30.92 61.08 -22.58
C GLY A 682 30.83 61.12 -24.12
N ALA A 683 31.95 61.24 -24.83
CA ALA A 683 31.95 61.32 -26.29
C ALA A 683 31.91 59.94 -26.97
N SER A 684 31.36 59.87 -28.18
CA SER A 684 31.31 58.63 -28.98
C SER A 684 32.69 58.25 -29.55
N PHE A 685 32.96 56.95 -29.68
CA PHE A 685 34.00 56.42 -30.55
C PHE A 685 33.63 56.63 -32.02
N ALA A 686 34.60 57.02 -32.84
CA ALA A 686 34.38 57.20 -34.28
C ALA A 686 34.15 55.86 -35.00
N PRO A 687 33.51 55.83 -36.18
CA PRO A 687 33.48 54.63 -37.02
C PRO A 687 34.90 54.16 -37.35
N GLY A 688 35.14 52.85 -37.33
CA GLY A 688 36.44 52.28 -37.63
C GLY A 688 36.68 50.91 -37.00
N ARG A 689 37.92 50.44 -37.13
CA ARG A 689 38.37 49.18 -36.52
C ARG A 689 39.15 49.41 -35.25
N TYR A 690 38.80 48.66 -34.22
CA TYR A 690 39.39 48.72 -32.89
C TYR A 690 39.91 47.36 -32.47
N ARG A 691 41.10 47.30 -31.87
CA ARG A 691 41.66 46.10 -31.26
C ARG A 691 41.54 46.22 -29.75
N LEU A 692 40.81 45.28 -29.14
CA LEU A 692 40.59 45.21 -27.71
C LEU A 692 41.67 44.43 -26.97
N GLY A 693 42.35 43.51 -27.64
CA GLY A 693 43.39 42.72 -26.98
C GLY A 693 43.71 41.45 -27.74
N VAL A 694 44.47 40.59 -27.10
CA VAL A 694 44.93 39.31 -27.62
C VAL A 694 44.59 38.23 -26.61
N LEU A 695 44.00 37.12 -27.07
CA LEU A 695 43.70 35.96 -26.24
C LEU A 695 44.80 34.92 -26.37
N GLU A 696 45.19 34.35 -25.23
CA GLU A 696 46.06 33.17 -25.16
C GLU A 696 45.22 31.89 -25.32
N THR A 697 44.74 31.63 -26.53
CA THR A 697 43.95 30.43 -26.83
C THR A 697 44.18 29.91 -28.24
N GLU A 698 44.28 28.59 -28.38
CA GLU A 698 44.36 27.89 -29.68
C GLU A 698 42.97 27.60 -30.28
N ARG A 699 41.88 27.92 -29.58
CA ARG A 699 40.50 27.53 -29.93
C ARG A 699 39.62 28.68 -30.41
N ALA A 700 40.04 29.36 -31.48
CA ALA A 700 39.31 30.50 -32.05
C ALA A 700 37.91 30.12 -32.62
N ASP A 701 37.75 28.88 -33.04
CA ASP A 701 36.54 28.29 -33.61
C ASP A 701 35.39 28.13 -32.60
N THR A 702 35.72 27.84 -31.34
CA THR A 702 34.76 27.63 -30.23
C THR A 702 34.48 28.89 -29.40
N LEU A 703 35.21 29.98 -29.64
CA LEU A 703 34.99 31.25 -28.95
C LEU A 703 33.67 31.89 -29.44
N ARG A 704 32.62 31.83 -28.61
CA ARG A 704 31.34 32.51 -28.86
C ARG A 704 31.02 33.43 -27.69
N PRO A 705 30.68 34.70 -27.94
CA PRO A 705 30.22 35.59 -26.88
C PRO A 705 29.02 35.01 -26.15
N VAL A 706 29.11 34.97 -24.82
CA VAL A 706 27.98 34.74 -23.92
C VAL A 706 27.07 35.97 -23.94
N ARG A 707 27.67 37.17 -24.06
CA ARG A 707 26.97 38.44 -24.22
C ARG A 707 27.80 39.37 -25.09
N TRP A 708 27.16 40.08 -26.02
CA TRP A 708 27.79 41.10 -26.85
C TRP A 708 26.82 42.27 -26.97
N VAL A 709 27.17 43.40 -26.34
CA VAL A 709 26.33 44.59 -26.25
C VAL A 709 27.17 45.79 -26.68
N ALA A 710 26.57 46.64 -27.50
CA ALA A 710 27.09 47.96 -27.83
C ALA A 710 25.96 48.98 -27.69
N VAL A 711 26.30 50.18 -27.25
CA VAL A 711 25.35 51.30 -27.11
C VAL A 711 25.90 52.54 -27.80
N ASP A 712 25.02 53.45 -28.20
CA ASP A 712 25.42 54.78 -28.70
C ASP A 712 25.75 55.76 -27.56
N GLU A 713 26.05 57.01 -27.87
CA GLU A 713 26.42 58.04 -26.89
C GLU A 713 25.32 58.36 -25.88
N THR A 714 24.07 57.97 -26.15
CA THR A 714 22.92 58.15 -25.25
C THR A 714 22.64 56.94 -24.37
N GLY A 715 23.33 55.82 -24.60
CA GLY A 715 23.08 54.54 -23.93
C GLY A 715 22.04 53.67 -24.63
N ARG A 716 21.56 54.04 -25.82
CA ARG A 716 20.63 53.21 -26.59
C ARG A 716 21.37 52.04 -27.25
N TYR A 717 20.79 50.85 -27.15
CA TYR A 717 21.32 49.62 -27.76
C TYR A 717 21.49 49.74 -29.28
N LEU A 718 22.68 49.39 -29.75
CA LEU A 718 23.02 49.25 -31.16
C LEU A 718 22.91 47.78 -31.60
N PRO A 719 22.59 47.51 -32.87
CA PRO A 719 22.62 46.13 -33.37
C PRO A 719 24.06 45.59 -33.30
N THR A 720 24.19 44.33 -32.88
CA THR A 720 25.48 43.68 -32.71
C THR A 720 25.51 42.35 -33.44
N THR A 721 26.65 41.99 -34.03
CA THR A 721 26.83 40.68 -34.68
C THR A 721 28.22 40.13 -34.41
N VAL A 722 28.36 38.82 -34.54
CA VAL A 722 29.63 38.11 -34.36
C VAL A 722 30.03 37.51 -35.69
N GLN A 723 31.21 37.87 -36.19
CA GLN A 723 31.79 37.23 -37.35
C GLN A 723 32.59 35.98 -36.90
N PRO A 724 32.51 34.85 -37.61
CA PRO A 724 33.41 33.73 -37.37
C PRO A 724 34.87 34.14 -37.61
N ALA A 725 35.81 33.51 -36.90
CA ALA A 725 37.21 33.93 -36.94
C ALA A 725 37.82 33.81 -38.35
N GLU A 726 38.42 34.89 -38.85
CA GLU A 726 39.15 34.88 -40.13
C GLU A 726 40.64 34.57 -39.88
N GLY A 727 41.12 33.48 -40.48
CA GLY A 727 42.52 33.03 -40.43
C GLY A 727 42.65 31.67 -41.10
N THR A 728 43.71 31.46 -41.88
CA THR A 728 43.98 30.24 -42.66
C THR A 728 43.70 29.00 -41.84
N ALA A 729 42.71 28.22 -42.27
CA ALA A 729 42.38 26.94 -41.69
C ALA A 729 43.59 26.01 -41.81
N ILE A 730 44.44 25.96 -40.78
CA ILE A 730 44.79 24.64 -40.28
C ILE A 730 43.49 24.21 -39.62
N ALA A 731 42.68 23.43 -40.34
CA ALA A 731 41.67 22.64 -39.67
C ALA A 731 42.43 21.89 -38.58
N SER A 732 42.29 22.35 -37.32
CA SER A 732 42.59 21.52 -36.16
C SER A 732 41.50 20.47 -36.14
N VAL A 733 41.62 19.58 -37.11
CA VAL A 733 41.12 18.25 -37.08
C VAL A 733 41.39 17.75 -35.67
N PRO A 734 40.35 17.53 -34.84
CA PRO A 734 40.55 17.01 -33.51
C PRO A 734 41.40 15.75 -33.63
N ARG A 735 42.58 15.69 -32.99
CA ARG A 735 43.40 14.46 -33.00
C ARG A 735 42.60 13.24 -32.51
N ALA A 736 41.52 13.47 -31.77
CA ALA A 736 40.53 12.49 -31.35
C ALA A 736 39.09 13.04 -31.49
N PRO A 737 38.09 12.20 -31.83
CA PRO A 737 36.68 12.60 -31.88
C PRO A 737 36.18 13.26 -30.59
N ILE A 738 35.53 14.42 -30.71
CA ILE A 738 34.85 15.11 -29.59
C ILE A 738 33.34 14.96 -29.81
N PHE A 739 32.60 14.59 -28.76
CA PHE A 739 31.15 14.49 -28.80
C PHE A 739 30.54 15.33 -27.70
N PHE A 740 29.65 16.25 -28.06
CA PHE A 740 28.89 17.05 -27.11
C PHE A 740 27.68 16.26 -26.58
N PRO A 741 27.19 16.57 -25.37
CA PRO A 741 25.95 15.99 -24.86
C PRO A 741 24.79 16.21 -25.85
N PRO A 742 23.90 15.22 -26.01
CA PRO A 742 22.73 15.38 -26.86
C PRO A 742 21.81 16.50 -26.35
N TYR A 743 21.19 17.25 -27.25
CA TYR A 743 20.21 18.30 -26.92
C TYR A 743 18.94 18.14 -27.76
N PRO A 744 17.74 18.40 -27.23
CA PRO A 744 17.44 18.79 -25.85
C PRO A 744 17.58 17.62 -24.87
N HIS A 745 18.06 17.91 -23.66
CA HIS A 745 18.15 16.93 -22.59
C HIS A 745 17.65 17.56 -21.28
N PRO A 746 16.49 17.12 -20.74
CA PRO A 746 15.67 15.98 -21.18
C PRO A 746 14.96 16.19 -22.55
N PHE A 747 14.68 15.09 -23.25
CA PHE A 747 13.90 15.08 -24.50
C PHE A 747 12.41 14.89 -24.22
N VAL A 748 11.61 15.96 -24.36
CA VAL A 748 10.15 15.93 -24.19
C VAL A 748 9.43 15.50 -25.49
N ALA A 749 8.74 14.35 -25.44
CA ALA A 749 8.09 13.70 -26.58
C ALA A 749 6.75 14.35 -26.95
N GLY A 750 6.81 15.47 -27.67
CA GLY A 750 5.64 16.22 -28.15
C GLY A 750 5.99 17.67 -28.45
N GLN A 751 6.94 18.21 -27.68
CA GLN A 751 7.55 19.53 -27.91
C GLN A 751 8.78 19.44 -28.82
N HIS A 752 9.51 18.33 -28.78
CA HIS A 752 10.69 18.11 -29.59
C HIS A 752 10.46 17.09 -30.71
N THR A 753 10.96 17.41 -31.90
CA THR A 753 10.82 16.55 -33.08
C THR A 753 12.05 15.67 -33.34
N ALA A 754 13.21 15.99 -32.75
CA ALA A 754 14.41 15.17 -32.82
C ALA A 754 15.43 15.56 -31.74
N LEU A 755 16.29 14.60 -31.41
CA LEU A 755 17.50 14.79 -30.64
C LEU A 755 18.64 15.21 -31.58
N VAL A 756 19.43 16.17 -31.16
CA VAL A 756 20.60 16.67 -31.89
C VAL A 756 21.84 16.09 -31.25
N LEU A 757 22.58 15.29 -32.02
CA LEU A 757 23.95 14.88 -31.72
C LEU A 757 24.90 15.84 -32.43
N SER A 758 25.90 16.33 -31.71
CA SER A 758 26.91 17.21 -32.29
C SER A 758 28.29 16.92 -31.72
N GLY A 759 29.30 17.29 -32.47
CA GLY A 759 30.68 16.99 -32.13
C GLY A 759 31.61 17.36 -33.27
N GLU A 760 32.85 16.93 -33.15
CA GLU A 760 33.90 17.19 -34.14
C GLU A 760 34.69 15.91 -34.40
N LEU A 761 34.97 15.62 -35.67
CA LEU A 761 35.70 14.42 -36.09
C LEU A 761 37.02 14.73 -36.79
N PRO A 762 38.05 13.87 -36.63
CA PRO A 762 39.31 14.02 -37.33
C PRO A 762 39.20 13.90 -38.86
N ALA A 763 38.32 13.04 -39.33
CA ALA A 763 38.12 12.79 -40.74
C ALA A 763 36.68 12.31 -40.93
N PRO A 764 36.14 12.37 -42.15
CA PRO A 764 34.86 11.73 -42.44
C PRO A 764 34.91 10.27 -41.97
N SER A 765 33.92 9.88 -41.17
CA SER A 765 33.90 8.56 -40.54
C SER A 765 32.48 8.00 -40.54
N PRO A 766 32.31 6.71 -40.90
CA PRO A 766 31.05 6.03 -40.68
C PRO A 766 30.72 6.07 -39.19
N PHE A 767 29.46 6.37 -38.87
CA PHE A 767 28.97 6.30 -37.51
C PHE A 767 27.88 5.24 -37.37
N MET A 768 27.77 4.71 -36.16
CA MET A 768 26.66 3.87 -35.72
C MET A 768 26.14 4.41 -34.39
N LEU A 769 24.88 4.80 -34.37
CA LEU A 769 24.14 5.24 -33.19
C LEU A 769 23.29 4.08 -32.70
N GLU A 770 23.54 3.61 -31.50
CA GLU A 770 22.80 2.52 -30.86
C GLU A 770 22.11 3.03 -29.59
N VAL A 771 20.85 2.63 -29.37
CA VAL A 771 20.10 3.04 -28.19
C VAL A 771 19.72 1.81 -27.40
N PHE A 772 20.01 1.83 -26.10
CA PHE A 772 19.74 0.72 -25.19
C PHE A 772 18.78 1.15 -24.08
N ASP A 773 17.95 0.21 -23.62
CA ASP A 773 17.31 0.36 -22.32
C ASP A 773 18.27 -0.01 -21.19
N LEU A 774 17.82 0.16 -19.94
CA LEU A 774 18.61 -0.16 -18.75
C LEU A 774 18.85 -1.67 -18.54
N LEU A 775 18.12 -2.53 -19.25
CA LEU A 775 18.35 -3.97 -19.27
C LEU A 775 19.40 -4.37 -20.33
N GLY A 776 19.95 -3.39 -21.06
CA GLY A 776 20.92 -3.62 -22.13
C GLY A 776 20.30 -4.10 -23.44
N ARG A 777 18.97 -4.10 -23.58
CA ARG A 777 18.31 -4.44 -24.84
C ARG A 777 18.46 -3.27 -25.81
N ARG A 778 18.91 -3.56 -27.03
CA ARG A 778 19.09 -2.56 -28.09
C ARG A 778 17.75 -2.26 -28.76
N LEU A 779 17.30 -1.01 -28.65
CA LEU A 779 16.00 -0.54 -29.11
C LEU A 779 16.05 0.13 -30.48
N ALA A 780 17.15 0.81 -30.80
CA ALA A 780 17.34 1.49 -32.08
C ALA A 780 18.79 1.36 -32.56
N VAL A 781 18.97 1.31 -33.88
CA VAL A 781 20.29 1.41 -34.52
C VAL A 781 20.15 2.29 -35.76
N GLU A 782 20.96 3.34 -35.83
CA GLU A 782 21.09 4.20 -37.00
C GLU A 782 22.54 4.18 -37.48
N GLN A 783 22.74 4.22 -38.80
CA GLN A 783 24.06 4.24 -39.41
C GLN A 783 24.12 5.34 -40.47
N GLY A 784 25.30 5.91 -40.65
CA GLY A 784 25.51 6.88 -41.71
C GLY A 784 26.96 7.34 -41.78
N GLN A 785 27.18 8.48 -42.43
CA GLN A 785 28.49 9.12 -42.56
C GLN A 785 28.43 10.49 -41.88
N LEU A 786 29.40 10.75 -41.00
CA LEU A 786 29.61 12.09 -40.44
C LEU A 786 30.77 12.77 -41.19
N PRO A 787 30.66 14.08 -41.47
CA PRO A 787 31.77 14.82 -42.07
C PRO A 787 32.96 14.92 -41.11
N GLY A 788 34.16 15.09 -41.66
CA GLY A 788 35.32 15.56 -40.87
C GLY A 788 35.11 17.02 -40.46
N GLY A 789 35.62 17.39 -39.29
CA GLY A 789 35.29 18.67 -38.64
C GLY A 789 33.97 18.59 -37.86
N SER A 790 33.33 19.74 -37.63
CA SER A 790 32.09 19.81 -36.85
C SER A 790 30.93 19.15 -37.59
N PHE A 791 30.15 18.33 -36.88
CA PHE A 791 28.94 17.72 -37.41
C PHE A 791 27.73 18.01 -36.51
N ARG A 792 26.56 17.99 -37.13
CA ARG A 792 25.27 18.01 -36.44
C ARG A 792 24.39 16.92 -37.07
N TYR A 793 24.06 15.90 -36.30
CA TYR A 793 23.20 14.81 -36.71
C TYR A 793 21.88 14.87 -35.95
N ARG A 794 20.78 14.84 -36.69
CA ARG A 794 19.42 14.94 -36.16
C ARG A 794 18.77 13.56 -36.18
N TRP A 795 18.37 13.06 -35.01
CA TRP A 795 17.75 11.74 -34.84
C TRP A 795 16.35 11.87 -34.25
N GLU A 796 15.33 11.30 -34.88
CA GLU A 796 13.92 11.49 -34.51
C GLU A 796 13.46 10.74 -33.23
N VAL A 797 14.38 10.10 -32.51
CA VAL A 797 14.11 9.41 -31.24
C VAL A 797 13.05 8.31 -31.41
N ARG A 798 13.28 7.44 -32.40
CA ARG A 798 12.41 6.31 -32.74
C ARG A 798 13.13 4.97 -32.52
N ASP A 799 12.38 3.93 -32.16
CA ASP A 799 12.87 2.56 -32.09
C ASP A 799 13.03 1.93 -33.49
N ALA A 800 13.55 0.70 -33.54
CA ALA A 800 13.75 -0.04 -34.78
C ALA A 800 12.44 -0.36 -35.54
N GLN A 801 11.28 -0.21 -34.90
CA GLN A 801 9.96 -0.37 -35.49
C GLN A 801 9.35 0.98 -35.93
N GLY A 802 10.08 2.09 -35.77
CA GLY A 802 9.64 3.44 -36.14
C GLY A 802 8.73 4.11 -35.11
N HIS A 803 8.46 3.46 -33.97
CA HIS A 803 7.68 4.08 -32.89
C HIS A 803 8.55 5.05 -32.11
N ARG A 804 7.95 6.12 -31.58
CA ARG A 804 8.67 7.01 -30.65
C ARG A 804 9.08 6.22 -29.41
N LEU A 805 10.27 6.47 -28.90
CA LEU A 805 10.67 5.90 -27.62
C LEU A 805 9.68 6.31 -26.52
N ALA A 806 9.33 5.35 -25.67
CA ALA A 806 8.53 5.63 -24.51
C ALA A 806 9.27 6.59 -23.55
N PRO A 807 8.55 7.28 -22.66
CA PRO A 807 9.18 8.02 -21.57
C PRO A 807 10.02 7.07 -20.71
N GLY A 808 11.25 7.46 -20.39
CA GLY A 808 12.19 6.61 -19.66
C GLY A 808 13.63 7.07 -19.77
N LEU A 809 14.52 6.35 -19.09
CA LEU A 809 15.97 6.54 -19.17
C LEU A 809 16.58 5.50 -20.12
N TYR A 810 17.37 5.98 -21.06
CA TYR A 810 18.04 5.20 -22.10
C TYR A 810 19.54 5.49 -22.10
N LEU A 811 20.31 4.58 -22.72
CA LEU A 811 21.73 4.76 -22.99
C LEU A 811 21.93 4.89 -24.50
N LEU A 812 22.39 6.06 -24.94
CA LEU A 812 22.67 6.36 -26.33
C LEU A 812 24.17 6.21 -26.58
N ARG A 813 24.55 5.23 -27.40
CA ARG A 813 25.93 4.92 -27.76
C ARG A 813 26.21 5.35 -29.19
N LEU A 814 27.06 6.35 -29.36
CA LEU A 814 27.56 6.78 -30.66
C LEU A 814 28.95 6.18 -30.90
N ARG A 815 29.09 5.43 -32.00
CA ARG A 815 30.34 4.79 -32.44
C ARG A 815 30.78 5.41 -33.76
N THR A 816 32.07 5.67 -33.89
CA THR A 816 32.76 5.97 -35.15
C THR A 816 33.89 4.96 -35.36
N SER A 817 34.62 5.05 -36.46
CA SER A 817 35.73 4.13 -36.75
C SER A 817 36.81 4.10 -35.66
N SER A 818 36.99 5.19 -34.91
CA SER A 818 38.08 5.36 -33.95
C SER A 818 37.62 5.65 -32.51
N HIS A 819 36.32 5.84 -32.25
CA HIS A 819 35.83 6.19 -30.91
C HIS A 819 34.42 5.68 -30.62
N THR A 820 34.13 5.41 -29.35
CA THR A 820 32.77 5.11 -28.87
C THR A 820 32.45 5.97 -27.66
N ARG A 821 31.34 6.70 -27.69
CA ARG A 821 30.84 7.51 -26.58
C ARG A 821 29.43 7.09 -26.21
N THR A 822 29.14 7.00 -24.91
CA THR A 822 27.78 6.70 -24.41
C THR A 822 27.27 7.87 -23.59
N PHE A 823 26.02 8.27 -23.83
CA PHE A 823 25.31 9.33 -23.13
C PHE A 823 24.04 8.76 -22.47
N PRO A 824 23.66 9.24 -21.27
CA PRO A 824 22.30 9.05 -20.79
C PRO A 824 21.34 9.87 -21.65
N LEU A 825 20.15 9.33 -21.90
CA LEU A 825 19.05 10.01 -22.58
C LEU A 825 17.79 9.85 -21.74
N VAL A 826 17.29 10.94 -21.19
CA VAL A 826 15.98 10.99 -20.53
C VAL A 826 14.93 11.41 -21.56
N VAL A 827 13.95 10.55 -21.80
CA VAL A 827 12.75 10.85 -22.59
C VAL A 827 11.58 11.09 -21.64
N LEU A 828 10.89 12.21 -21.78
CA LEU A 828 9.69 12.58 -21.02
C LEU A 828 8.49 12.62 -21.97
N ARG A 829 7.26 12.57 -21.44
CA ARG A 829 6.05 12.84 -22.25
C ARG A 829 5.97 14.31 -22.57
#